data_AF-A0A7Y5LQ59-F1
#
_entry.id   AF-A0A7Y5LQ59-F1
#
_cell.length_a   1.000
_cell.length_b   1.000
_cell.length_c   1.000
_cell.angle_alpha   90.00
_cell.angle_beta   90.00
_cell.angle_gamma   90.00
#
_symmetry.space_group_name_H-M   'P 1'
#
loop_
_entity.id
_entity.type
_entity.pdbx_description
1 polymer ?
#
loop_
_entity_poly.entity_id
_entity_poly.type
_entity_poly.pdbx_seq_one_letter_code
_entity_poly.pdbx_strand_id
1 'polypeptide(L)'
;MNDTQMRRKSMFGHGSHFSNCLKPNTILPAFLRRPGTLVANLFIFAMTVCFVENVNAAPKSFPSGSLVIPMDTTYQNNGTLKAFGLVYKLLQADIPVYWLIEPTKNFGGADFVTSAVDTASGAVINQHGYRGGPFAIDEKNSEQAMPIIAAWKQSHITAVHKTTTSFTAHVRRTLTAAPTIAIFADGNEIIAFEYLNAAAIPDSTGKSWPTKKAATYPLYPDVLSPALVAGPSATNHQDGALFDTSGNPKFCQIASMHWGVNDATNAVVGEYRSFLQHPTHLVAECQAVNAIENNPLGRFLTTNGIAIASAPKNVSVLNPSLAFVQFDGAWGIVGGSEPAFKLPVGSQYYDTNVVMITDAATGVGKGDVWMTGYIDGACPILLSGDEAACEKGKVSYLGGHAYDTAVPISSNPDTNGARVFLNSMFEAECVASFGQPTITFTMDSPATTLSPVWTNTIVVENAGPGTMSAATLTVTIPPGTTLTTVPNGATFDPITGTLTWVLGVLPAGTALEWVIEMEAADYGVYFSEATLQYVVGATPKTIVLTSDATQYDDFDDDNDGLLNDVEVFLGTDPTDPDSDGDGLLDVVETNGGQSVDTDGDGFIDALDMDSDADGVDDATDGAEDFDNDGVPNYRDPDDDNDGLPTFEEWEDGGMWGHDPDGDGIPNWRDVDSDGDSALDSDEDSDDVDGDGIPDYLDANDNDGPLGDLDGDGLNNGTEETLGTDSSSGDSDGDGIGDWAETDGGLVVDTDGDSIVDALDTDSDSDGWADMDEGSEDTDGDGIGNWRDADDDGDGILTAEEIADSANSGFDVDGDTWPNWLDTDSDGDSLTDGAEGTGDSDGDGARNYLDADSDDDGAVDGEDCAPINGAISPNAAEICGDGTDNDCDGSTDEDCFCPNGDVTVDGIVNVVDVQCMTLVSLSYLTESPLPICLGGPASVADLNCDNAVNISDVLIDIGFTLKNPLSLELDANQDSCVDACQ
;
A
#
# COMPACT_ATOMS: atom_id res chain seq x y z
N MET A 1 -25.55 9.66 29.25
CA MET A 1 -26.62 10.26 30.11
C MET A 1 -27.45 11.24 29.28
N ASN A 2 -28.76 11.37 29.56
CA ASN A 2 -29.72 12.44 29.19
C ASN A 2 -29.66 13.11 27.79
N ASP A 3 -30.76 13.26 27.05
CA ASP A 3 -32.13 12.74 27.22
C ASP A 3 -32.85 12.80 25.85
N THR A 4 -33.72 11.83 25.56
CA THR A 4 -34.53 11.82 24.33
C THR A 4 -35.92 12.39 24.61
N GLN A 5 -36.51 13.15 23.69
CA GLN A 5 -37.93 13.00 23.28
C GLN A 5 -38.32 13.91 22.09
N MET A 6 -38.72 13.27 21.00
CA MET A 6 -39.97 13.49 20.22
C MET A 6 -40.65 14.89 20.29
N ARG A 7 -41.12 15.49 19.18
CA ARG A 7 -42.35 15.05 18.47
C ARG A 7 -42.64 15.80 17.14
N ARG A 8 -42.77 15.01 16.08
CA ARG A 8 -43.88 14.95 15.08
C ARG A 8 -44.45 16.23 14.39
N LYS A 9 -44.64 16.04 13.07
CA LYS A 9 -45.66 16.58 12.12
C LYS A 9 -45.33 17.81 11.27
N SER A 10 -44.92 17.47 10.05
CA SER A 10 -44.98 18.17 8.77
C SER A 10 -46.29 18.90 8.42
N MET A 11 -46.22 19.79 7.41
CA MET A 11 -47.05 19.67 6.21
C MET A 11 -46.55 20.50 5.00
N PHE A 12 -46.46 19.81 3.85
CA PHE A 12 -46.41 20.26 2.43
C PHE A 12 -45.35 21.30 1.93
N GLY A 13 -44.74 21.11 0.75
CA GLY A 13 -44.76 19.91 -0.11
C GLY A 13 -44.40 20.14 -1.59
N HIS A 14 -44.25 19.02 -2.32
CA HIS A 14 -43.81 18.89 -3.74
C HIS A 14 -42.34 19.30 -3.99
N GLY A 15 -41.49 18.54 -4.69
CA GLY A 15 -41.71 17.35 -5.54
C GLY A 15 -41.43 17.69 -7.02
N SER A 16 -40.72 16.88 -7.82
CA SER A 16 -40.39 15.44 -7.64
C SER A 16 -39.42 14.90 -8.72
N HIS A 17 -38.82 13.71 -8.46
CA HIS A 17 -38.05 12.83 -9.39
C HIS A 17 -36.69 13.38 -9.88
N PHE A 18 -35.63 12.61 -10.15
CA PHE A 18 -35.24 11.18 -9.97
C PHE A 18 -33.75 11.19 -9.49
N SER A 19 -33.01 10.19 -8.99
CA SER A 19 -33.13 8.76 -8.57
C SER A 19 -31.98 7.93 -9.17
N ASN A 20 -31.13 7.37 -8.27
CA ASN A 20 -30.54 6.00 -8.31
C ASN A 20 -29.47 5.65 -9.39
N CYS A 21 -28.46 4.77 -9.14
CA CYS A 21 -27.84 4.24 -7.90
C CYS A 21 -26.55 3.43 -8.20
N LEU A 22 -25.73 3.20 -7.15
CA LEU A 22 -24.75 2.10 -6.93
C LEU A 22 -23.40 2.05 -7.70
N LYS A 23 -22.38 1.51 -7.00
CA LYS A 23 -21.04 1.09 -7.48
C LYS A 23 -21.04 -0.43 -7.83
N PRO A 24 -19.89 -1.09 -8.10
CA PRO A 24 -19.04 -1.62 -7.01
C PRO A 24 -17.50 -1.40 -7.19
N ASN A 25 -16.71 -1.84 -6.20
CA ASN A 25 -15.23 -1.84 -6.12
C ASN A 25 -14.73 -3.24 -5.66
N THR A 26 -13.55 -3.67 -6.12
CA THR A 26 -12.61 -4.67 -5.54
C THR A 26 -11.26 -4.54 -6.30
N ILE A 27 -10.01 -4.56 -5.77
CA ILE A 27 -9.35 -5.10 -4.55
C ILE A 27 -9.04 -6.61 -4.69
N LEU A 28 -7.80 -7.13 -4.60
CA LEU A 28 -6.43 -6.50 -4.68
C LEU A 28 -5.50 -7.39 -5.57
N PRO A 29 -4.31 -7.98 -5.24
CA PRO A 29 -3.23 -7.75 -4.23
C PRO A 29 -1.78 -7.71 -4.84
N ALA A 30 -0.75 -7.81 -3.99
CA ALA A 30 0.63 -8.34 -4.20
C ALA A 30 1.75 -7.47 -4.87
N PHE A 31 3.02 -7.84 -4.58
CA PHE A 31 4.14 -6.89 -4.37
C PHE A 31 5.53 -7.39 -4.88
N LEU A 32 6.57 -6.56 -4.69
CA LEU A 32 8.05 -6.83 -4.61
C LEU A 32 9.04 -6.43 -5.73
N ARG A 33 10.13 -5.79 -5.23
CA ARG A 33 11.56 -5.76 -5.65
C ARG A 33 12.01 -5.06 -6.96
N ARG A 34 12.70 -3.92 -6.75
CA ARG A 34 13.83 -3.36 -7.55
C ARG A 34 15.11 -4.24 -7.37
N PRO A 35 16.24 -4.06 -8.09
CA PRO A 35 16.64 -2.92 -8.93
C PRO A 35 17.18 -3.25 -10.35
N GLY A 36 17.35 -2.23 -11.20
CA GLY A 36 17.97 -2.38 -12.53
C GLY A 36 18.15 -1.08 -13.33
N THR A 37 19.37 -0.56 -13.36
CA THR A 37 19.75 0.71 -14.02
C THR A 37 19.67 0.66 -15.56
N LEU A 38 18.85 1.52 -16.20
CA LEU A 38 19.18 2.29 -17.42
C LEU A 38 17.99 3.13 -17.94
N VAL A 39 18.07 4.46 -17.84
CA VAL A 39 17.08 5.38 -18.44
C VAL A 39 17.42 5.61 -19.92
N ALA A 40 16.61 5.06 -20.82
CA ALA A 40 16.72 5.30 -22.27
C ALA A 40 15.51 6.11 -22.78
N ASN A 41 15.57 7.44 -22.64
CA ASN A 41 14.49 8.33 -23.06
C ASN A 41 14.32 8.34 -24.59
N LEU A 42 13.29 7.64 -25.08
CA LEU A 42 12.94 7.53 -26.48
C LEU A 42 12.22 8.80 -26.99
N PHE A 43 12.97 9.73 -27.58
CA PHE A 43 12.40 10.91 -28.23
C PHE A 43 11.51 10.53 -29.43
N ILE A 44 10.19 10.53 -29.24
CA ILE A 44 9.21 10.40 -30.33
C ILE A 44 9.11 11.73 -31.08
N PHE A 45 9.80 11.81 -32.21
CA PHE A 45 9.88 13.02 -33.03
C PHE A 45 8.59 13.24 -33.84
N ALA A 46 7.59 13.88 -33.23
CA ALA A 46 6.32 14.24 -33.87
C ALA A 46 6.54 15.28 -34.98
N MET A 47 6.71 14.83 -36.22
CA MET A 47 7.05 15.67 -37.37
C MET A 47 5.82 16.43 -37.92
N THR A 48 5.33 17.41 -37.17
CA THR A 48 4.23 18.29 -37.57
C THR A 48 4.61 19.10 -38.81
N VAL A 49 3.86 18.92 -39.90
CA VAL A 49 4.04 19.69 -41.13
C VAL A 49 3.46 21.09 -40.93
N CYS A 50 4.31 22.06 -40.59
CA CYS A 50 3.91 23.46 -40.46
C CYS A 50 3.48 24.06 -41.81
N PHE A 51 2.18 24.11 -42.05
CA PHE A 51 1.60 25.14 -42.91
C PHE A 51 1.70 26.48 -42.18
N VAL A 52 2.54 27.39 -42.69
CA VAL A 52 2.67 28.75 -42.16
C VAL A 52 1.50 29.59 -42.67
N GLU A 53 0.36 29.47 -42.01
CA GLU A 53 -0.66 30.52 -42.06
C GLU A 53 -0.23 31.67 -41.12
N ASN A 54 -0.27 32.91 -41.61
CA ASN A 54 0.06 34.09 -40.81
C ASN A 54 -1.09 34.42 -39.85
N VAL A 55 -1.11 33.74 -38.70
CA VAL A 55 -2.02 34.05 -37.59
C VAL A 55 -1.37 35.14 -36.75
N ASN A 56 -1.78 36.40 -36.95
CA ASN A 56 -1.44 37.49 -36.02
C ASN A 56 -1.91 37.10 -34.61
N ALA A 57 -1.13 37.42 -33.56
CA ALA A 57 -1.54 37.15 -32.18
C ALA A 57 -2.97 37.62 -31.88
N ALA A 58 -3.75 36.70 -31.31
CA ALA A 58 -5.17 36.93 -31.01
C ALA A 58 -5.34 38.13 -30.07
N PRO A 59 -6.35 39.00 -30.29
CA PRO A 59 -6.51 40.20 -29.49
C PRO A 59 -6.85 39.84 -28.04
N LYS A 60 -6.11 40.42 -27.10
CA LYS A 60 -6.30 40.17 -25.67
C LYS A 60 -7.62 40.79 -25.21
N SER A 61 -8.35 40.04 -24.38
CA SER A 61 -9.51 40.55 -23.64
C SER A 61 -9.09 41.30 -22.39
N PHE A 62 -9.68 42.47 -22.17
CA PHE A 62 -9.49 43.34 -21.00
C PHE A 62 -10.83 43.50 -20.28
N PRO A 63 -10.95 43.06 -19.00
CA PRO A 63 -12.19 43.18 -18.25
C PRO A 63 -12.65 44.63 -18.02
N SER A 64 -13.95 44.83 -17.86
CA SER A 64 -14.51 46.09 -17.34
C SER A 64 -13.88 46.42 -15.99
N GLY A 65 -13.24 47.57 -15.89
CA GLY A 65 -12.45 47.99 -14.73
C GLY A 65 -10.95 48.09 -15.02
N SER A 66 -10.49 47.54 -16.15
CA SER A 66 -9.16 47.85 -16.71
C SER A 66 -9.00 49.36 -16.91
N LEU A 67 -7.75 49.82 -16.92
CA LEU A 67 -7.42 51.24 -17.08
C LEU A 67 -6.84 51.49 -18.47
N VAL A 68 -7.14 52.66 -19.03
CA VAL A 68 -6.58 53.13 -20.30
C VAL A 68 -5.96 54.51 -20.08
N ILE A 69 -4.68 54.64 -20.43
CA ILE A 69 -4.01 55.93 -20.63
C ILE A 69 -4.20 56.29 -22.11
N PRO A 70 -5.11 57.20 -22.46
CA PRO A 70 -5.31 57.63 -23.85
C PRO A 70 -4.02 58.29 -24.37
N MET A 71 -3.73 58.10 -25.65
CA MET A 71 -2.57 58.71 -26.32
C MET A 71 -2.97 59.56 -27.54
N ASP A 72 -4.26 59.92 -27.60
CA ASP A 72 -4.89 60.71 -28.66
C ASP A 72 -5.02 62.20 -28.32
N THR A 73 -5.28 63.02 -29.34
CA THR A 73 -5.50 64.47 -29.22
C THR A 73 -6.90 64.86 -28.73
N THR A 74 -7.77 63.89 -28.44
CA THR A 74 -9.11 64.13 -27.89
C THR A 74 -9.05 64.26 -26.37
N TYR A 75 -8.37 63.33 -25.69
CA TYR A 75 -8.27 63.31 -24.22
C TYR A 75 -6.87 63.68 -23.69
N GLN A 76 -5.79 63.28 -24.39
CA GLN A 76 -4.42 63.45 -23.89
C GLN A 76 -3.69 64.67 -24.45
N ASN A 77 -4.34 65.54 -25.22
CA ASN A 77 -3.72 66.63 -25.99
C ASN A 77 -2.74 67.54 -25.20
N ASN A 78 -3.02 67.80 -23.91
CA ASN A 78 -2.16 68.58 -23.00
C ASN A 78 -1.21 67.73 -22.13
N GLY A 79 -1.42 66.42 -22.09
CA GLY A 79 -0.71 65.47 -21.22
C GLY A 79 0.10 64.40 -21.95
N THR A 80 0.24 64.49 -23.28
CA THR A 80 0.86 63.44 -24.12
C THR A 80 2.25 63.06 -23.64
N LEU A 81 3.12 64.05 -23.36
CA LEU A 81 4.48 63.77 -22.87
C LEU A 81 4.46 63.21 -21.44
N LYS A 82 3.60 63.75 -20.56
CA LYS A 82 3.42 63.27 -19.17
C LYS A 82 2.77 61.89 -19.07
N ALA A 83 2.18 61.37 -20.14
CA ALA A 83 1.71 59.97 -20.20
C ALA A 83 2.87 58.98 -20.11
N PHE A 84 3.98 59.25 -20.81
CA PHE A 84 5.18 58.41 -20.76
C PHE A 84 5.84 58.41 -19.38
N GLY A 85 5.84 59.54 -18.68
CA GLY A 85 6.29 59.61 -17.28
C GLY A 85 5.41 58.79 -16.33
N LEU A 86 4.09 58.73 -16.58
CA LEU A 86 3.18 57.87 -15.83
C LEU A 86 3.42 56.39 -16.13
N VAL A 87 3.59 56.00 -17.40
CA VAL A 87 3.94 54.62 -17.80
C VAL A 87 5.26 54.20 -17.14
N TYR A 88 6.29 55.05 -17.20
CA TYR A 88 7.56 54.84 -16.51
C TYR A 88 7.35 54.62 -15.00
N LYS A 89 6.51 55.44 -14.34
CA LYS A 89 6.25 55.30 -12.89
C LYS A 89 5.42 54.09 -12.50
N LEU A 90 4.53 53.59 -13.37
CA LEU A 90 3.84 52.33 -13.17
C LEU A 90 4.81 51.15 -13.30
N LEU A 91 5.67 51.16 -14.33
CA LEU A 91 6.69 50.13 -14.53
C LEU A 91 7.72 50.11 -13.39
N GLN A 92 8.14 51.27 -12.86
CA GLN A 92 9.01 51.36 -11.68
C GLN A 92 8.39 50.78 -10.39
N ALA A 93 7.08 50.60 -10.34
CA ALA A 93 6.36 50.02 -9.20
C ALA A 93 5.91 48.56 -9.46
N ASP A 94 6.54 47.91 -10.44
CA ASP A 94 6.22 46.57 -10.96
C ASP A 94 4.76 46.38 -11.37
N ILE A 95 4.21 47.36 -12.08
CA ILE A 95 2.87 47.27 -12.69
C ILE A 95 3.02 47.09 -14.21
N PRO A 96 2.79 45.88 -14.75
CA PRO A 96 2.79 45.64 -16.19
C PRO A 96 1.82 46.53 -16.96
N VAL A 97 2.31 47.11 -18.07
CA VAL A 97 1.56 48.02 -18.95
C VAL A 97 1.51 47.43 -20.37
N TYR A 98 0.32 47.36 -20.95
CA TYR A 98 0.10 46.82 -22.28
C TYR A 98 0.02 47.96 -23.31
N TRP A 99 0.88 47.94 -24.33
CA TRP A 99 0.82 48.90 -25.43
C TRP A 99 -0.13 48.36 -26.50
N LEU A 100 -1.27 49.02 -26.68
CA LEU A 100 -2.36 48.53 -27.52
C LEU A 100 -2.34 49.21 -28.89
N ILE A 101 -2.17 48.42 -29.95
CA ILE A 101 -2.05 48.91 -31.33
C ILE A 101 -2.75 47.95 -32.29
N GLU A 102 -3.67 48.46 -33.10
CA GLU A 102 -4.38 47.66 -34.12
C GLU A 102 -3.45 47.36 -35.32
N PRO A 103 -3.13 46.09 -35.63
CA PRO A 103 -2.17 45.73 -36.68
C PRO A 103 -2.59 46.15 -38.10
N THR A 104 -3.90 46.29 -38.37
CA THR A 104 -4.44 46.61 -39.71
C THR A 104 -4.82 48.08 -39.91
N LYS A 105 -4.61 48.96 -38.91
CA LYS A 105 -5.08 50.35 -38.98
C LYS A 105 -4.34 51.19 -40.01
N ASN A 106 -5.03 52.22 -40.52
CA ASN A 106 -4.40 53.34 -41.19
C ASN A 106 -3.86 54.36 -40.17
N PHE A 107 -2.95 55.25 -40.57
CA PHE A 107 -2.51 56.36 -39.73
C PHE A 107 -3.71 57.24 -39.32
N GLY A 108 -3.79 57.61 -38.04
CA GLY A 108 -4.96 58.27 -37.45
C GLY A 108 -6.19 57.37 -37.24
N GLY A 109 -6.07 56.06 -37.47
CA GLY A 109 -7.08 55.07 -37.12
C GLY A 109 -7.15 54.77 -35.62
N ALA A 110 -8.27 54.19 -35.18
CA ALA A 110 -8.45 53.72 -33.81
C ALA A 110 -7.71 52.39 -33.57
N ASP A 111 -7.21 52.23 -32.35
CA ASP A 111 -6.52 51.04 -31.84
C ASP A 111 -7.48 50.06 -31.15
N PHE A 112 -8.54 50.59 -30.54
CA PHE A 112 -9.72 49.85 -30.10
C PHE A 112 -10.87 50.83 -29.79
N VAL A 113 -12.06 50.30 -29.53
CA VAL A 113 -13.24 51.07 -29.10
C VAL A 113 -13.78 50.50 -27.79
N THR A 114 -14.01 51.34 -26.78
CA THR A 114 -14.68 50.93 -25.53
C THR A 114 -15.37 52.09 -24.82
N SER A 115 -16.25 51.78 -23.86
CA SER A 115 -16.83 52.75 -22.94
C SER A 115 -16.02 52.79 -21.62
N ALA A 116 -15.94 53.99 -21.02
CA ALA A 116 -15.14 54.25 -19.83
C ALA A 116 -15.66 55.45 -19.03
N VAL A 117 -15.00 55.74 -17.90
CA VAL A 117 -15.10 57.01 -17.16
C VAL A 117 -13.70 57.57 -16.93
N ASP A 118 -13.48 58.88 -17.09
CA ASP A 118 -12.21 59.50 -16.68
C ASP A 118 -12.07 59.50 -15.15
N THR A 119 -10.91 59.04 -14.65
CA THR A 119 -10.68 58.82 -13.22
C THR A 119 -10.46 60.10 -12.41
N ALA A 120 -10.33 61.27 -13.05
CA ALA A 120 -10.18 62.55 -12.36
C ALA A 120 -11.48 63.35 -12.27
N SER A 121 -12.30 63.31 -13.32
CA SER A 121 -13.52 64.10 -13.46
C SER A 121 -14.82 63.31 -13.29
N GLY A 122 -14.76 61.98 -13.38
CA GLY A 122 -15.95 61.11 -13.44
C GLY A 122 -16.75 61.25 -14.74
N ALA A 123 -16.22 61.93 -15.76
CA ALA A 123 -16.90 62.13 -17.03
C ALA A 123 -17.11 60.81 -17.78
N VAL A 124 -18.34 60.55 -18.22
CA VAL A 124 -18.71 59.33 -18.97
C VAL A 124 -18.24 59.42 -20.41
N ILE A 125 -17.55 58.37 -20.87
CA ILE A 125 -16.97 58.23 -22.20
C ILE A 125 -17.65 57.05 -22.87
N ASN A 126 -18.47 57.32 -23.89
CA ASN A 126 -19.27 56.30 -24.57
C ASN A 126 -18.60 55.88 -25.88
N GLN A 127 -18.17 54.62 -25.99
CA GLN A 127 -17.64 54.02 -27.22
C GLN A 127 -16.60 54.90 -27.94
N HIS A 128 -15.59 55.37 -27.20
CA HIS A 128 -14.51 56.18 -27.77
C HIS A 128 -13.53 55.30 -28.54
N GLY A 129 -13.17 55.72 -29.76
CA GLY A 129 -12.08 55.14 -30.53
C GLY A 129 -10.75 55.76 -30.12
N TYR A 130 -10.04 55.06 -29.24
CA TYR A 130 -8.71 55.45 -28.76
C TYR A 130 -7.70 55.36 -29.90
N ARG A 131 -6.77 56.32 -30.00
CA ARG A 131 -5.80 56.41 -31.11
C ARG A 131 -4.38 56.65 -30.62
N GLY A 132 -3.43 56.42 -31.53
CA GLY A 132 -2.02 56.77 -31.36
C GLY A 132 -1.29 55.87 -30.37
N GLY A 133 -1.65 54.59 -30.30
CA GLY A 133 -1.02 53.62 -29.41
C GLY A 133 -1.28 53.92 -27.93
N PRO A 134 -2.55 53.88 -27.47
CA PRO A 134 -2.90 53.97 -26.05
C PRO A 134 -2.22 52.85 -25.23
N PHE A 135 -1.99 53.14 -23.96
CA PHE A 135 -1.52 52.15 -22.99
C PHE A 135 -2.68 51.66 -22.13
N ALA A 136 -2.66 50.41 -21.70
CA ALA A 136 -3.63 49.85 -20.76
C ALA A 136 -2.97 49.16 -19.57
N ILE A 137 -3.66 49.16 -18.43
CA ILE A 137 -3.34 48.36 -17.25
C ILE A 137 -4.50 47.40 -17.05
N ASP A 138 -4.18 46.13 -16.80
CA ASP A 138 -5.17 45.07 -16.58
C ASP A 138 -6.04 45.35 -15.34
N GLU A 139 -7.26 44.82 -15.32
CA GLU A 139 -8.21 45.01 -14.21
C GLU A 139 -7.60 44.51 -12.89
N LYS A 140 -6.96 43.34 -12.90
CA LYS A 140 -6.27 42.76 -11.72
C LYS A 140 -5.16 43.63 -11.12
N ASN A 141 -4.58 44.52 -11.92
CA ASN A 141 -3.51 45.45 -11.51
C ASN A 141 -4.05 46.86 -11.22
N SER A 142 -5.34 47.10 -11.44
CA SER A 142 -5.91 48.45 -11.43
C SER A 142 -5.94 49.07 -10.02
N GLU A 143 -6.11 48.26 -8.98
CA GLU A 143 -6.09 48.76 -7.59
C GLU A 143 -4.70 49.27 -7.19
N GLN A 144 -3.64 48.47 -7.42
CA GLN A 144 -2.25 48.85 -7.20
C GLN A 144 -1.85 50.11 -8.00
N ALA A 145 -2.41 50.28 -9.20
CA ALA A 145 -2.14 51.43 -10.07
C ALA A 145 -2.82 52.74 -9.62
N MET A 146 -3.96 52.68 -8.91
CA MET A 146 -4.72 53.89 -8.54
C MET A 146 -3.99 54.85 -7.59
N PRO A 147 -3.32 54.42 -6.51
CA PRO A 147 -2.50 55.31 -5.68
C PRO A 147 -1.43 56.07 -6.48
N ILE A 148 -0.76 55.39 -7.41
CA ILE A 148 0.31 55.97 -8.24
C ILE A 148 -0.27 56.99 -9.23
N ILE A 149 -1.35 56.63 -9.92
CA ILE A 149 -2.05 57.52 -10.88
C ILE A 149 -2.65 58.74 -10.16
N ALA A 150 -3.23 58.55 -8.98
CA ALA A 150 -3.77 59.63 -8.16
C ALA A 150 -2.65 60.58 -7.68
N ALA A 151 -1.51 60.05 -7.23
CA ALA A 151 -0.34 60.85 -6.86
C ALA A 151 0.24 61.63 -8.05
N TRP A 152 0.39 60.99 -9.21
CA TRP A 152 0.90 61.62 -10.43
C TRP A 152 0.00 62.77 -10.90
N LYS A 153 -1.33 62.59 -10.88
CA LYS A 153 -2.31 63.61 -11.28
C LYS A 153 -2.35 64.85 -10.35
N GLN A 154 -1.73 64.82 -9.17
CA GLN A 154 -1.63 66.01 -8.30
C GLN A 154 -0.69 67.09 -8.87
N SER A 155 0.31 66.70 -9.66
CA SER A 155 1.34 67.59 -10.21
C SER A 155 1.44 67.57 -11.73
N HIS A 156 0.83 66.58 -12.41
CA HIS A 156 0.91 66.41 -13.86
C HIS A 156 -0.46 66.25 -14.53
N ILE A 157 -0.67 67.03 -15.59
CA ILE A 157 -1.85 66.90 -16.45
C ILE A 157 -1.74 65.58 -17.24
N THR A 158 -2.59 64.61 -16.90
CA THR A 158 -2.77 63.35 -17.63
C THR A 158 -4.23 62.91 -17.51
N ALA A 159 -4.86 62.48 -18.61
CA ALA A 159 -6.10 61.71 -18.53
C ALA A 159 -5.76 60.23 -18.29
N VAL A 160 -6.64 59.53 -17.60
CA VAL A 160 -6.63 58.06 -17.45
C VAL A 160 -8.08 57.67 -17.25
N HIS A 161 -8.58 56.69 -17.99
CA HIS A 161 -9.96 56.27 -17.94
C HIS A 161 -10.07 54.84 -17.37
N LYS A 162 -11.05 54.57 -16.51
CA LYS A 162 -11.41 53.20 -16.06
C LYS A 162 -12.54 52.70 -16.95
N THR A 163 -12.39 51.54 -17.57
CA THR A 163 -13.40 51.00 -18.49
C THR A 163 -14.69 50.61 -17.76
N THR A 164 -15.82 50.82 -18.42
CA THR A 164 -17.16 50.43 -17.94
C THR A 164 -17.76 49.27 -18.75
N THR A 165 -17.01 48.79 -19.75
CA THR A 165 -17.29 47.61 -20.56
C THR A 165 -15.99 46.86 -20.82
N SER A 166 -16.02 45.54 -20.74
CA SER A 166 -14.91 44.71 -21.23
C SER A 166 -14.72 44.92 -22.73
N PHE A 167 -13.48 44.83 -23.21
CA PHE A 167 -13.13 45.05 -24.62
C PHE A 167 -11.97 44.13 -25.04
N THR A 168 -11.79 43.97 -26.35
CA THR A 168 -10.63 43.29 -26.92
C THR A 168 -9.72 44.29 -27.65
N ALA A 169 -8.41 44.06 -27.59
CA ALA A 169 -7.41 44.87 -28.29
C ALA A 169 -6.16 44.05 -28.60
N HIS A 170 -5.50 44.34 -29.72
CA HIS A 170 -4.19 43.75 -30.02
C HIS A 170 -3.10 44.41 -29.15
N VAL A 171 -2.36 43.57 -28.41
CA VAL A 171 -1.20 43.99 -27.61
C VAL A 171 0.03 43.91 -28.52
N ARG A 172 0.72 45.03 -28.78
CA ARG A 172 1.96 45.03 -29.57
C ARG A 172 3.21 44.84 -28.70
N ARG A 173 3.19 45.32 -27.46
CA ARG A 173 4.21 45.07 -26.43
C ARG A 173 3.56 44.95 -25.05
N THR A 174 4.00 43.97 -24.26
CA THR A 174 3.75 43.92 -22.82
C THR A 174 4.99 44.47 -22.13
N LEU A 175 4.87 45.62 -21.48
CA LEU A 175 5.95 46.33 -20.81
C LEU A 175 6.00 45.88 -19.34
N THR A 176 7.19 45.52 -18.85
CA THR A 176 7.38 44.83 -17.55
C THR A 176 8.53 45.37 -16.71
N ALA A 177 9.37 46.25 -17.27
CA ALA A 177 10.44 46.96 -16.56
C ALA A 177 10.55 48.41 -17.05
N ALA A 178 10.98 49.32 -16.19
CA ALA A 178 11.27 50.71 -16.58
C ALA A 178 12.68 50.80 -17.21
N PRO A 179 12.87 51.43 -18.38
CA PRO A 179 14.17 51.48 -19.04
C PRO A 179 15.21 52.29 -18.24
N THR A 180 16.43 51.75 -18.09
CA THR A 180 17.62 52.56 -17.76
C THR A 180 18.09 53.29 -19.01
N ILE A 181 18.40 54.58 -18.87
CA ILE A 181 18.63 55.50 -20.00
C ILE A 181 20.01 56.14 -19.84
N ALA A 182 20.89 55.96 -20.82
CA ALA A 182 22.13 56.73 -20.95
C ALA A 182 21.93 57.90 -21.93
N ILE A 183 22.48 59.07 -21.60
CA ILE A 183 22.53 60.22 -22.51
C ILE A 183 23.99 60.49 -22.89
N PHE A 184 24.28 60.47 -24.18
CA PHE A 184 25.61 60.77 -24.69
C PHE A 184 25.86 62.28 -24.69
N ALA A 185 26.88 62.74 -23.97
CA ALA A 185 27.29 64.13 -23.89
C ALA A 185 28.08 64.56 -25.14
N ASP A 186 27.43 64.49 -26.30
CA ASP A 186 27.96 64.90 -27.60
C ASP A 186 28.12 66.41 -27.78
N GLY A 187 27.58 67.18 -26.84
CA GLY A 187 27.60 68.63 -26.82
C GLY A 187 26.22 69.26 -27.02
N ASN A 188 25.20 68.48 -27.34
CA ASN A 188 23.81 68.91 -27.51
C ASN A 188 22.84 68.06 -26.67
N GLU A 189 23.34 67.38 -25.65
CA GLU A 189 22.61 66.49 -24.73
C GLU A 189 21.38 67.12 -24.05
N ILE A 190 21.30 68.46 -23.99
CA ILE A 190 20.12 69.18 -23.48
C ILE A 190 18.84 68.75 -24.20
N ILE A 191 18.90 68.44 -25.50
CA ILE A 191 17.71 68.06 -26.30
C ILE A 191 17.04 66.82 -25.69
N ALA A 192 17.82 65.81 -25.31
CA ALA A 192 17.31 64.63 -24.62
C ALA A 192 16.80 64.96 -23.20
N PHE A 193 17.51 65.82 -22.47
CA PHE A 193 17.10 66.28 -21.14
C PHE A 193 15.76 67.03 -21.18
N GLU A 194 15.50 67.81 -22.22
CA GLU A 194 14.24 68.52 -22.43
C GLU A 194 13.09 67.53 -22.70
N TYR A 195 13.30 66.49 -23.51
CA TYR A 195 12.28 65.45 -23.76
C TYR A 195 11.94 64.65 -22.49
N LEU A 196 12.95 64.24 -21.73
CA LEU A 196 12.76 63.47 -20.50
C LEU A 196 12.15 64.34 -19.38
N ASN A 197 12.57 65.61 -19.23
CA ASN A 197 11.94 66.55 -18.30
C ASN A 197 10.49 66.89 -18.71
N ALA A 198 10.21 67.04 -20.02
CA ALA A 198 8.85 67.22 -20.53
C ALA A 198 7.97 66.00 -20.24
N ALA A 199 8.52 64.78 -20.28
CA ALA A 199 7.84 63.57 -19.79
C ALA A 199 7.77 63.47 -18.25
N ALA A 200 8.66 64.16 -17.51
CA ALA A 200 8.98 63.92 -16.10
C ALA A 200 9.49 62.48 -15.82
N ILE A 201 10.30 61.95 -16.74
CA ILE A 201 11.13 60.77 -16.51
C ILE A 201 12.46 61.26 -15.89
N PRO A 202 12.81 60.86 -14.67
CA PRO A 202 14.04 61.28 -13.99
C PRO A 202 15.29 60.53 -14.51
N ASP A 203 16.46 60.90 -14.00
CA ASP A 203 17.66 60.06 -14.03
C ASP A 203 17.52 58.84 -13.09
N SER A 204 18.46 57.90 -13.16
CA SER A 204 18.55 56.71 -12.31
C SER A 204 18.65 57.00 -10.81
N THR A 205 18.97 58.24 -10.43
CA THR A 205 19.03 58.70 -9.03
C THR A 205 17.78 59.47 -8.59
N GLY A 206 16.76 59.55 -9.45
CA GLY A 206 15.48 60.22 -9.18
C GLY A 206 15.47 61.73 -9.44
N LYS A 207 16.52 62.32 -10.03
CA LYS A 207 16.61 63.77 -10.31
C LYS A 207 15.98 64.14 -11.65
N SER A 208 15.51 65.38 -11.76
CA SER A 208 15.25 66.01 -13.05
C SER A 208 16.56 66.27 -13.81
N TRP A 209 16.56 66.09 -15.13
CA TRP A 209 17.75 66.24 -15.96
C TRP A 209 18.20 67.72 -16.07
N PRO A 210 19.50 68.00 -16.34
CA PRO A 210 20.01 69.36 -16.43
C PRO A 210 19.29 70.23 -17.48
N THR A 211 18.82 71.41 -17.11
CA THR A 211 18.23 72.39 -18.04
C THR A 211 19.27 73.29 -18.73
N LYS A 212 20.55 73.02 -18.53
CA LYS A 212 21.69 73.73 -19.12
C LYS A 212 22.87 72.79 -19.28
N LYS A 213 23.60 72.94 -20.39
CA LYS A 213 24.84 72.22 -20.66
C LYS A 213 25.92 72.54 -19.62
N ALA A 214 26.60 71.50 -19.15
CA ALA A 214 27.81 71.58 -18.34
C ALA A 214 29.03 71.05 -19.11
N ALA A 215 30.23 71.22 -18.57
CA ALA A 215 31.45 70.59 -19.10
C ALA A 215 31.60 69.12 -18.66
N THR A 216 31.01 68.77 -17.51
CA THR A 216 30.94 67.42 -16.93
C THR A 216 29.68 67.32 -16.07
N TYR A 217 29.19 66.10 -15.85
CA TYR A 217 27.93 65.84 -15.14
C TYR A 217 28.11 64.90 -13.92
N PRO A 218 29.00 65.21 -12.96
CA PRO A 218 29.40 64.29 -11.87
C PRO A 218 28.30 63.94 -10.86
N LEU A 219 27.09 64.51 -11.01
CA LEU A 219 25.91 64.20 -10.19
C LEU A 219 24.83 63.41 -10.96
N TYR A 220 25.06 63.08 -12.23
CA TYR A 220 24.14 62.38 -13.12
C TYR A 220 24.91 61.21 -13.77
N PRO A 221 24.90 60.00 -13.17
CA PRO A 221 25.74 58.88 -13.63
C PRO A 221 25.39 58.39 -15.05
N ASP A 222 24.17 58.69 -15.49
CA ASP A 222 23.61 58.35 -16.79
C ASP A 222 24.15 59.19 -17.95
N VAL A 223 24.84 60.31 -17.67
CA VAL A 223 25.32 61.24 -18.71
C VAL A 223 26.76 60.90 -19.09
N LEU A 224 26.91 60.10 -20.13
CA LEU A 224 28.18 59.50 -20.54
C LEU A 224 28.91 60.40 -21.55
N SER A 225 30.16 60.76 -21.24
CA SER A 225 31.02 61.52 -22.16
C SER A 225 31.60 60.62 -23.27
N PRO A 226 32.10 61.18 -24.39
CA PRO A 226 32.83 60.42 -25.41
C PRO A 226 33.96 59.55 -24.85
N ALA A 227 34.66 60.00 -23.81
CA ALA A 227 35.73 59.23 -23.17
C ALA A 227 35.21 58.15 -22.19
N LEU A 228 33.99 58.31 -21.64
CA LEU A 228 33.35 57.27 -20.82
C LEU A 228 32.76 56.17 -21.70
N VAL A 229 32.12 56.51 -22.82
CA VAL A 229 31.61 55.49 -23.77
C VAL A 229 32.75 54.78 -24.50
N ALA A 230 33.82 55.48 -24.87
CA ALA A 230 34.94 54.86 -25.61
C ALA A 230 35.76 53.82 -24.81
N GLY A 231 35.61 53.76 -23.48
CA GLY A 231 36.39 52.87 -22.62
C GLY A 231 37.89 53.22 -22.51
N PRO A 232 38.66 52.47 -21.72
CA PRO A 232 40.12 52.51 -21.73
C PRO A 232 40.74 51.95 -23.02
N SER A 233 40.01 51.18 -23.84
CA SER A 233 40.53 50.53 -25.04
C SER A 233 40.00 51.14 -26.34
N ALA A 234 40.84 51.13 -27.40
CA ALA A 234 40.41 51.52 -28.74
C ALA A 234 40.00 50.32 -29.63
N THR A 235 40.09 49.09 -29.11
CA THR A 235 39.89 47.84 -29.87
C THR A 235 39.15 46.74 -29.12
N ASN A 236 39.11 46.80 -27.79
CA ASN A 236 38.00 46.20 -27.06
C ASN A 236 36.84 47.20 -27.12
N HIS A 237 35.62 46.68 -27.20
CA HIS A 237 34.40 47.48 -27.35
C HIS A 237 33.32 47.03 -26.36
N GLN A 238 33.76 46.53 -25.21
CA GLN A 238 32.96 46.17 -24.05
C GLN A 238 33.65 46.64 -22.75
N ASP A 239 34.44 47.72 -22.79
CA ASP A 239 35.06 48.34 -21.60
C ASP A 239 34.68 49.82 -21.37
N GLY A 240 33.82 50.37 -22.22
CA GLY A 240 33.11 51.62 -21.99
C GLY A 240 32.03 51.53 -20.91
N ALA A 241 31.62 52.71 -20.40
CA ALA A 241 30.67 52.86 -19.31
C ALA A 241 29.24 52.37 -19.61
N LEU A 242 28.96 51.96 -20.85
CA LEU A 242 27.75 51.23 -21.24
C LEU A 242 27.66 49.86 -20.57
N PHE A 243 28.81 49.25 -20.26
CA PHE A 243 28.92 47.89 -19.74
C PHE A 243 29.33 47.84 -18.26
N ASP A 244 28.99 46.74 -17.60
CA ASP A 244 29.55 46.37 -16.29
C ASP A 244 30.95 45.73 -16.43
N THR A 245 31.54 45.30 -15.32
CA THR A 245 32.87 44.65 -15.30
C THR A 245 32.90 43.26 -15.96
N SER A 246 31.75 42.71 -16.31
CA SER A 246 31.56 41.38 -16.92
C SER A 246 31.16 41.46 -18.40
N GLY A 247 30.98 42.67 -18.94
CA GLY A 247 30.57 42.90 -20.33
C GLY A 247 29.06 42.94 -20.57
N ASN A 248 28.23 43.03 -19.53
CA ASN A 248 26.76 43.12 -19.66
C ASN A 248 26.31 44.59 -19.82
N PRO A 249 25.28 44.89 -20.64
CA PRO A 249 24.76 46.25 -20.79
C PRO A 249 24.04 46.73 -19.52
N LYS A 250 24.46 47.88 -18.97
CA LYS A 250 23.83 48.53 -17.81
C LYS A 250 22.61 49.37 -18.16
N PHE A 251 22.53 49.79 -19.41
CA PHE A 251 21.47 50.68 -19.93
C PHE A 251 20.59 49.92 -20.90
N CYS A 252 19.29 50.19 -20.86
CA CYS A 252 18.33 49.68 -21.83
C CYS A 252 18.38 50.52 -23.13
N GLN A 253 18.52 51.85 -23.02
CA GLN A 253 18.69 52.76 -24.15
C GLN A 253 19.90 53.69 -23.96
N ILE A 254 20.62 54.02 -25.04
CA ILE A 254 21.47 55.22 -25.14
C ILE A 254 20.96 56.18 -26.22
N ALA A 255 21.06 57.49 -25.95
CA ALA A 255 20.64 58.56 -26.84
C ALA A 255 21.78 59.54 -27.20
N SER A 256 21.90 59.92 -28.47
CA SER A 256 22.79 61.00 -28.96
C SER A 256 22.01 61.97 -29.87
N MET A 257 22.20 63.27 -29.71
CA MET A 257 21.28 64.28 -30.23
C MET A 257 21.85 65.09 -31.39
N HIS A 258 23.16 65.38 -31.39
CA HIS A 258 23.82 66.11 -32.46
C HIS A 258 25.35 65.98 -32.28
N TRP A 259 25.87 64.75 -32.44
CA TRP A 259 27.30 64.49 -32.38
C TRP A 259 27.99 64.90 -33.68
N GLY A 260 29.04 65.71 -33.57
CA GLY A 260 29.74 66.25 -34.73
C GLY A 260 30.35 65.16 -35.60
N VAL A 261 30.09 65.20 -36.91
CA VAL A 261 30.56 64.19 -37.87
C VAL A 261 32.09 64.07 -37.98
N ASN A 262 32.83 65.09 -37.52
CA ASN A 262 34.30 65.06 -37.44
C ASN A 262 34.82 64.64 -36.05
N ASP A 263 33.95 64.63 -35.04
CA ASP A 263 34.24 64.16 -33.67
C ASP A 263 33.92 62.67 -33.50
N ALA A 264 33.37 62.04 -34.55
CA ALA A 264 33.04 60.62 -34.65
C ALA A 264 34.28 59.72 -34.52
N THR A 265 34.34 58.87 -33.49
CA THR A 265 35.44 57.93 -33.28
C THR A 265 34.99 56.47 -33.38
N ASN A 266 35.87 55.61 -33.89
CA ASN A 266 35.61 54.17 -33.98
C ASN A 266 35.45 53.52 -32.60
N ALA A 267 36.08 54.03 -31.54
CA ALA A 267 35.93 53.45 -30.19
C ALA A 267 34.48 53.57 -29.70
N VAL A 268 33.89 54.78 -29.76
CA VAL A 268 32.49 55.02 -29.37
C VAL A 268 31.51 54.26 -30.26
N VAL A 269 31.71 54.24 -31.59
CA VAL A 269 30.78 53.52 -32.49
C VAL A 269 30.95 52.00 -32.41
N GLY A 270 32.16 51.50 -32.10
CA GLY A 270 32.40 50.10 -31.77
C GLY A 270 31.67 49.68 -30.50
N GLU A 271 31.75 50.49 -29.44
CA GLU A 271 31.00 50.30 -28.19
C GLU A 271 29.47 50.32 -28.43
N TYR A 272 28.95 51.22 -29.27
CA TYR A 272 27.54 51.16 -29.71
C TYR A 272 27.23 49.86 -30.46
N ARG A 273 28.09 49.41 -31.38
CA ARG A 273 27.90 48.16 -32.14
C ARG A 273 27.86 46.93 -31.22
N SER A 274 28.69 46.90 -30.18
CA SER A 274 28.68 45.86 -29.15
C SER A 274 27.44 45.94 -28.25
N PHE A 275 27.05 47.14 -27.83
CA PHE A 275 25.88 47.35 -26.97
C PHE A 275 24.60 46.83 -27.65
N LEU A 276 24.52 47.02 -28.97
CA LEU A 276 23.48 46.50 -29.84
C LEU A 276 23.63 45.00 -30.18
N GLN A 277 24.61 44.27 -29.63
CA GLN A 277 24.63 42.80 -29.67
C GLN A 277 23.75 42.13 -28.60
N HIS A 278 23.13 42.94 -27.74
CA HIS A 278 22.18 42.58 -26.69
C HIS A 278 20.82 43.25 -27.00
N PRO A 279 19.69 42.86 -26.35
CA PRO A 279 18.34 43.45 -26.56
C PRO A 279 18.17 44.89 -26.03
N THR A 280 19.03 45.80 -26.48
CA THR A 280 19.14 47.22 -26.08
C THR A 280 18.69 48.16 -27.21
N HIS A 281 18.91 49.47 -27.04
CA HIS A 281 18.50 50.47 -28.03
C HIS A 281 19.46 51.67 -28.13
N LEU A 282 19.85 52.02 -29.36
CA LEU A 282 20.45 53.31 -29.70
C LEU A 282 19.41 54.20 -30.40
N VAL A 283 19.18 55.41 -29.88
CA VAL A 283 18.46 56.47 -30.59
C VAL A 283 19.40 57.62 -30.93
N ALA A 284 19.37 58.09 -32.18
CA ALA A 284 20.19 59.20 -32.64
C ALA A 284 19.38 60.25 -33.43
N GLU A 285 19.68 61.54 -33.22
CA GLU A 285 19.09 62.67 -33.95
C GLU A 285 20.16 63.45 -34.75
N CYS A 286 19.73 64.14 -35.82
CA CYS A 286 20.52 65.14 -36.53
C CYS A 286 21.92 64.66 -36.98
N GLN A 287 23.00 65.41 -36.67
CA GLN A 287 24.38 65.03 -36.98
C GLN A 287 24.78 63.68 -36.35
N ALA A 288 24.19 63.25 -35.23
CA ALA A 288 24.57 61.98 -34.60
C ALA A 288 24.26 60.78 -35.52
N VAL A 289 23.13 60.83 -36.24
CA VAL A 289 22.78 59.81 -37.25
C VAL A 289 23.86 59.72 -38.32
N ASN A 290 24.33 60.86 -38.82
CA ASN A 290 25.39 60.94 -39.83
C ASN A 290 26.75 60.45 -39.26
N ALA A 291 27.12 60.91 -38.07
CA ALA A 291 28.36 60.54 -37.37
C ALA A 291 28.46 59.04 -37.10
N ILE A 292 27.36 58.40 -36.70
CA ILE A 292 27.30 56.97 -36.37
C ILE A 292 27.17 56.14 -37.65
N GLU A 293 26.14 56.36 -38.46
CA GLU A 293 25.82 55.50 -39.61
C GLU A 293 26.89 55.58 -40.72
N ASN A 294 27.64 56.70 -40.81
CA ASN A 294 28.76 56.84 -41.74
C ASN A 294 30.16 56.46 -41.18
N ASN A 295 30.27 56.05 -39.91
CA ASN A 295 31.50 55.47 -39.38
C ASN A 295 31.77 54.06 -39.99
N PRO A 296 33.03 53.63 -40.17
CA PRO A 296 33.35 52.27 -40.63
C PRO A 296 32.84 51.12 -39.75
N LEU A 297 32.66 51.34 -38.44
CA LEU A 297 32.03 50.38 -37.51
C LEU A 297 30.53 50.65 -37.31
N GLY A 298 29.97 51.67 -37.95
CA GLY A 298 28.53 51.97 -38.01
C GLY A 298 27.80 51.01 -38.94
N ARG A 299 27.11 51.54 -39.96
CA ARG A 299 26.34 50.74 -40.94
C ARG A 299 25.27 49.88 -40.28
N PHE A 300 24.53 50.42 -39.33
CA PHE A 300 23.56 49.64 -38.54
C PHE A 300 22.26 49.39 -39.29
N LEU A 301 21.80 50.33 -40.11
CA LEU A 301 20.56 50.20 -40.87
C LEU A 301 20.77 50.12 -42.39
N THR A 302 21.96 50.48 -42.89
CA THR A 302 22.26 50.59 -44.33
C THR A 302 23.59 49.98 -44.77
N THR A 303 23.58 49.33 -45.94
CA THR A 303 24.76 48.63 -46.49
C THR A 303 25.94 49.53 -46.85
N ASN A 304 25.68 50.75 -47.33
CA ASN A 304 26.70 51.72 -47.75
C ASN A 304 26.45 53.12 -47.16
N GLY A 305 25.69 53.21 -46.07
CA GLY A 305 25.42 54.47 -45.39
C GLY A 305 24.25 55.28 -45.91
N ILE A 306 24.22 56.51 -45.41
CA ILE A 306 23.24 57.56 -45.71
C ILE A 306 23.94 58.79 -46.30
N ALA A 307 23.20 59.53 -47.12
CA ALA A 307 23.51 60.89 -47.53
C ALA A 307 22.42 61.84 -47.03
N ILE A 308 22.72 63.13 -46.94
CA ILE A 308 21.79 64.11 -46.36
C ILE A 308 20.78 64.58 -47.40
N ALA A 309 19.50 64.59 -47.05
CA ALA A 309 18.41 65.12 -47.86
C ALA A 309 18.05 66.55 -47.40
N SER A 310 17.30 67.27 -48.24
CA SER A 310 16.68 68.53 -47.82
C SER A 310 15.47 68.25 -46.94
N ALA A 311 15.11 69.19 -46.06
CA ALA A 311 13.88 69.08 -45.27
C ALA A 311 12.67 68.85 -46.20
N PRO A 312 11.82 67.83 -45.93
CA PRO A 312 10.63 67.60 -46.73
C PRO A 312 9.64 68.75 -46.61
N LYS A 313 8.65 68.78 -47.52
CA LYS A 313 7.54 69.76 -47.45
C LYS A 313 6.29 69.20 -46.78
N ASN A 314 6.07 67.90 -46.94
CA ASN A 314 5.05 67.10 -46.28
C ASN A 314 5.65 65.71 -46.08
N VAL A 315 5.20 64.97 -45.06
CA VAL A 315 5.64 63.60 -44.84
C VAL A 315 4.49 62.60 -45.03
N SER A 316 4.85 61.38 -45.43
CA SER A 316 4.00 60.20 -45.34
C SER A 316 4.44 59.38 -44.14
N VAL A 317 3.49 59.07 -43.26
CA VAL A 317 3.67 58.05 -42.22
C VAL A 317 3.47 56.69 -42.86
N LEU A 318 4.47 55.82 -42.69
CA LEU A 318 4.48 54.42 -43.11
C LEU A 318 4.31 53.54 -41.87
N ASN A 319 3.92 52.28 -42.08
CA ASN A 319 3.84 51.25 -41.04
C ASN A 319 3.12 51.69 -39.74
N PRO A 320 1.91 52.29 -39.83
CA PRO A 320 1.23 52.94 -38.69
C PRO A 320 0.76 51.99 -37.58
N SER A 321 0.95 50.67 -37.72
CA SER A 321 0.75 49.64 -36.69
C SER A 321 1.98 49.37 -35.82
N LEU A 322 3.13 50.00 -36.09
CA LEU A 322 4.36 49.83 -35.31
C LEU A 322 4.47 50.84 -34.15
N ALA A 323 4.94 50.37 -32.99
CA ALA A 323 5.02 51.13 -31.75
C ALA A 323 5.81 52.45 -31.86
N PHE A 324 6.93 52.45 -32.61
CA PHE A 324 7.75 53.64 -32.84
C PHE A 324 7.01 54.85 -33.40
N VAL A 325 6.03 54.64 -34.28
CA VAL A 325 5.35 55.70 -35.04
C VAL A 325 3.96 56.00 -34.49
N GLN A 326 3.68 55.60 -33.25
CA GLN A 326 2.41 55.85 -32.58
C GLN A 326 2.24 57.31 -32.17
N PHE A 327 1.53 58.06 -33.02
CA PHE A 327 1.02 59.39 -32.70
C PHE A 327 -0.36 59.69 -33.33
N ASP A 328 -0.99 60.77 -32.85
CA ASP A 328 -2.26 61.30 -33.33
C ASP A 328 -2.07 62.80 -33.62
N GLY A 329 -2.73 63.32 -34.65
CA GLY A 329 -2.50 64.68 -35.17
C GLY A 329 -1.42 64.75 -36.26
N ALA A 330 -0.95 65.96 -36.56
CA ALA A 330 -0.02 66.21 -37.67
C ALA A 330 1.47 66.14 -37.24
N TRP A 331 2.33 65.72 -38.15
CA TRP A 331 3.79 65.76 -37.97
C TRP A 331 4.36 67.13 -38.39
N GLY A 332 5.15 67.74 -37.51
CA GLY A 332 5.87 68.99 -37.77
C GLY A 332 7.28 68.74 -38.34
N ILE A 333 7.79 69.66 -39.17
CA ILE A 333 9.05 69.48 -39.89
C ILE A 333 10.05 70.52 -39.40
N VAL A 334 10.95 70.08 -38.53
CA VAL A 334 11.96 70.91 -37.90
C VAL A 334 13.23 70.98 -38.77
N GLY A 335 13.87 72.15 -38.77
CA GLY A 335 15.15 72.36 -39.47
C GLY A 335 16.31 71.64 -38.79
N GLY A 336 17.52 71.77 -39.35
CA GLY A 336 18.73 71.19 -38.77
C GLY A 336 19.88 71.18 -39.78
N SER A 337 21.03 70.66 -39.35
CA SER A 337 22.11 70.28 -40.27
C SER A 337 21.71 69.07 -41.12
N GLU A 338 21.00 68.11 -40.50
CA GLU A 338 20.49 66.89 -41.11
C GLU A 338 18.96 66.80 -40.88
N PRO A 339 18.15 67.51 -41.69
CA PRO A 339 16.69 67.51 -41.53
C PRO A 339 16.02 66.24 -42.06
N ALA A 340 16.70 65.49 -42.94
CA ALA A 340 16.25 64.21 -43.49
C ALA A 340 17.44 63.48 -44.15
N PHE A 341 17.26 62.20 -44.44
CA PHE A 341 18.27 61.31 -45.01
C PHE A 341 17.84 60.74 -46.36
N LYS A 342 18.78 60.09 -47.06
CA LYS A 342 18.53 59.33 -48.30
C LYS A 342 19.63 58.28 -48.51
N LEU A 343 19.34 57.24 -49.28
CA LEU A 343 20.34 56.24 -49.65
C LEU A 343 21.28 56.78 -50.76
N PRO A 344 22.62 56.70 -50.59
CA PRO A 344 23.61 56.82 -51.66
C PRO A 344 23.36 55.83 -52.81
N VAL A 345 23.97 56.08 -53.97
CA VAL A 345 23.91 55.15 -55.10
C VAL A 345 24.61 53.84 -54.73
N GLY A 346 23.87 52.73 -54.73
CA GLY A 346 24.36 51.42 -54.30
C GLY A 346 24.19 51.12 -52.79
N SER A 347 23.65 52.05 -52.01
CA SER A 347 23.20 51.76 -50.64
C SER A 347 21.76 51.22 -50.64
N GLN A 348 21.48 50.33 -49.71
CA GLN A 348 20.16 49.77 -49.42
C GLN A 348 19.98 49.71 -47.90
N TYR A 349 18.74 49.77 -47.42
CA TYR A 349 18.43 49.34 -46.06
C TYR A 349 18.51 47.81 -45.97
N TYR A 350 18.88 47.27 -44.81
CA TYR A 350 18.84 45.80 -44.59
C TYR A 350 17.40 45.27 -44.51
N ASP A 351 16.49 46.04 -43.90
CA ASP A 351 15.04 45.78 -43.87
C ASP A 351 14.29 46.85 -44.69
N THR A 352 13.31 46.43 -45.50
CA THR A 352 12.45 47.32 -46.28
C THR A 352 11.43 48.10 -45.44
N ASN A 353 11.08 47.61 -44.26
CA ASN A 353 10.09 48.20 -43.35
C ASN A 353 10.71 49.22 -42.37
N VAL A 354 12.02 49.45 -42.42
CA VAL A 354 12.77 50.30 -41.48
C VAL A 354 12.34 51.77 -41.49
N VAL A 355 11.77 52.28 -42.60
CA VAL A 355 11.39 53.69 -42.72
C VAL A 355 9.94 53.89 -42.27
N MET A 356 9.77 54.74 -41.26
CA MET A 356 8.48 55.02 -40.61
C MET A 356 7.89 56.36 -41.04
N ILE A 357 8.74 57.35 -41.36
CA ILE A 357 8.32 58.67 -41.86
C ILE A 357 9.27 59.09 -42.99
N THR A 358 8.71 59.46 -44.15
CA THR A 358 9.47 59.85 -45.35
C THR A 358 8.82 61.02 -46.08
N ASP A 359 9.56 61.74 -46.92
CA ASP A 359 9.02 62.76 -47.84
C ASP A 359 7.91 62.17 -48.71
N ALA A 360 6.70 62.72 -48.57
CA ALA A 360 5.52 62.30 -49.32
C ALA A 360 5.67 62.49 -50.84
N ALA A 361 6.62 63.32 -51.30
CA ALA A 361 6.87 63.57 -52.72
C ALA A 361 7.90 62.63 -53.36
N THR A 362 8.76 61.95 -52.58
CA THR A 362 9.86 61.13 -53.13
C THR A 362 9.93 59.70 -52.60
N GLY A 363 9.34 59.42 -51.42
CA GLY A 363 9.30 58.08 -50.83
C GLY A 363 10.63 57.56 -50.29
N VAL A 364 10.62 56.27 -49.92
CA VAL A 364 11.68 55.58 -49.17
C VAL A 364 13.07 55.69 -49.83
N GLY A 365 14.07 56.02 -49.02
CA GLY A 365 15.47 56.15 -49.42
C GLY A 365 15.79 57.44 -50.16
N LYS A 366 14.99 58.51 -50.01
CA LYS A 366 15.10 59.79 -50.74
C LYS A 366 14.93 61.05 -49.87
N GLY A 367 14.17 60.96 -48.78
CA GLY A 367 13.82 62.07 -47.89
C GLY A 367 13.31 61.57 -46.54
N ASP A 368 14.02 60.60 -45.98
CA ASP A 368 13.60 59.79 -44.84
C ASP A 368 13.85 60.54 -43.52
N VAL A 369 12.84 60.64 -42.66
CA VAL A 369 12.84 61.48 -41.46
C VAL A 369 12.90 60.65 -40.18
N TRP A 370 12.18 59.53 -40.12
CA TRP A 370 12.20 58.61 -38.98
C TRP A 370 12.40 57.20 -39.50
N MET A 371 13.49 56.56 -39.09
CA MET A 371 13.90 55.22 -39.50
C MET A 371 14.24 54.43 -38.23
N THR A 372 13.83 53.17 -38.13
CA THR A 372 14.10 52.34 -36.96
C THR A 372 14.04 50.85 -37.28
N GLY A 373 14.97 50.08 -36.74
CA GLY A 373 15.08 48.63 -36.95
C GLY A 373 16.23 48.01 -36.17
N TYR A 374 16.42 46.70 -36.33
CA TYR A 374 17.51 45.96 -35.69
C TYR A 374 18.85 46.20 -36.39
N ILE A 375 19.95 46.19 -35.62
CA ILE A 375 21.31 46.30 -36.16
C ILE A 375 21.59 45.23 -37.24
N ASP A 376 22.20 45.64 -38.34
CA ASP A 376 22.52 44.85 -39.54
C ASP A 376 21.30 44.17 -40.21
N GLY A 377 20.07 44.53 -39.80
CA GLY A 377 18.85 43.81 -40.16
C GLY A 377 18.77 42.39 -39.58
N ALA A 378 19.41 42.14 -38.42
CA ALA A 378 19.51 40.82 -37.81
C ALA A 378 18.15 40.14 -37.52
N CYS A 379 17.09 40.93 -37.29
CA CYS A 379 15.72 40.47 -37.16
C CYS A 379 14.79 41.35 -38.03
N PRO A 380 13.73 40.78 -38.64
CA PRO A 380 12.80 41.53 -39.49
C PRO A 380 11.75 42.30 -38.68
N ILE A 381 11.37 43.48 -39.16
CA ILE A 381 10.28 44.29 -38.61
C ILE A 381 8.95 43.78 -39.16
N LEU A 382 8.20 43.08 -38.33
CA LEU A 382 6.97 42.39 -38.74
C LEU A 382 5.71 43.24 -38.48
N LEU A 383 5.02 43.60 -39.57
CA LEU A 383 3.80 44.43 -39.53
C LEU A 383 2.57 43.69 -38.96
N SER A 384 2.60 42.36 -38.90
CA SER A 384 1.51 41.47 -38.47
C SER A 384 1.15 41.58 -36.98
N GLY A 385 2.15 41.80 -36.12
CA GLY A 385 2.00 41.86 -34.67
C GLY A 385 3.25 41.35 -33.97
N ASP A 386 3.70 40.18 -34.40
CA ASP A 386 4.61 39.31 -33.66
C ASP A 386 6.06 39.46 -34.14
N GLU A 387 6.70 40.56 -33.77
CA GLU A 387 8.17 40.60 -33.69
C GLU A 387 8.62 39.64 -32.58
N ALA A 388 9.10 38.46 -32.99
CA ALA A 388 9.71 37.49 -32.09
C ALA A 388 10.89 38.09 -31.31
N ALA A 389 11.14 37.56 -30.12
CA ALA A 389 12.25 37.97 -29.26
C ALA A 389 13.56 38.00 -30.06
N CYS A 390 14.23 39.15 -30.07
CA CYS A 390 15.47 39.34 -30.81
C CYS A 390 16.57 39.73 -29.83
N GLU A 391 17.58 38.88 -29.72
CA GLU A 391 18.77 39.09 -28.87
C GLU A 391 19.63 40.29 -29.31
N LYS A 392 19.22 41.05 -30.33
CA LYS A 392 19.95 42.17 -30.93
C LYS A 392 19.23 43.48 -30.73
N GLY A 393 20.03 44.52 -30.57
CA GLY A 393 19.55 45.84 -30.24
C GLY A 393 18.99 46.59 -31.43
N LYS A 394 18.11 47.53 -31.12
CA LYS A 394 17.46 48.39 -32.11
C LYS A 394 18.21 49.70 -32.28
N VAL A 395 18.05 50.30 -33.45
CA VAL A 395 18.63 51.58 -33.83
C VAL A 395 17.53 52.44 -34.41
N SER A 396 17.28 53.60 -33.80
CA SER A 396 16.30 54.58 -34.28
C SER A 396 16.97 55.90 -34.64
N TYR A 397 16.70 56.42 -35.83
CA TYR A 397 17.35 57.58 -36.42
C TYR A 397 16.32 58.64 -36.83
N LEU A 398 16.46 59.83 -36.27
CA LEU A 398 15.57 60.98 -36.43
C LEU A 398 16.28 62.14 -37.15
N GLY A 399 15.69 62.60 -38.26
CA GLY A 399 16.07 63.83 -38.94
C GLY A 399 15.40 65.04 -38.27
N GLY A 400 16.01 66.21 -38.39
CA GLY A 400 15.59 67.44 -37.70
C GLY A 400 16.63 67.86 -36.66
N HIS A 401 16.31 68.82 -35.80
CA HIS A 401 17.16 69.28 -34.71
C HIS A 401 16.33 70.00 -33.65
N ALA A 402 16.23 69.43 -32.45
CA ALA A 402 15.50 69.99 -31.32
C ALA A 402 14.03 70.28 -31.62
N TYR A 403 13.25 69.21 -31.83
CA TYR A 403 11.79 69.26 -31.81
C TYR A 403 11.24 69.89 -30.52
N ASP A 404 10.11 70.59 -30.61
CA ASP A 404 9.48 71.27 -29.47
C ASP A 404 8.88 70.27 -28.46
N THR A 405 8.67 70.71 -27.23
CA THR A 405 7.94 69.99 -26.17
C THR A 405 6.60 70.67 -25.81
N ALA A 406 6.24 71.77 -26.49
CA ALA A 406 5.02 72.53 -26.28
C ALA A 406 3.74 71.70 -26.48
N VAL A 407 2.76 71.97 -25.61
CA VAL A 407 1.40 71.39 -25.63
C VAL A 407 0.35 72.52 -25.62
N PRO A 408 -0.85 72.34 -26.21
CA PRO A 408 -1.42 71.10 -26.75
C PRO A 408 -0.74 70.63 -28.04
N ILE A 409 -0.51 69.33 -28.18
CA ILE A 409 0.19 68.74 -29.34
C ILE A 409 -0.57 68.95 -30.66
N SER A 410 -1.90 69.07 -30.64
CA SER A 410 -2.70 69.42 -31.82
C SER A 410 -2.37 70.80 -32.43
N SER A 411 -1.75 71.68 -31.65
CA SER A 411 -1.37 73.04 -32.05
C SER A 411 0.13 73.19 -32.28
N ASN A 412 0.93 72.22 -31.82
CA ASN A 412 2.39 72.21 -31.87
C ASN A 412 2.83 70.87 -32.50
N PRO A 413 2.71 70.71 -33.84
CA PRO A 413 2.90 69.43 -34.51
C PRO A 413 4.35 68.92 -34.46
N ASP A 414 5.32 69.82 -34.23
CA ASP A 414 6.72 69.48 -34.02
C ASP A 414 6.90 68.58 -32.76
N THR A 415 6.03 68.71 -31.75
CA THR A 415 6.09 67.91 -30.51
C THR A 415 5.85 66.40 -30.75
N ASN A 416 5.40 65.99 -31.96
CA ASN A 416 5.41 64.58 -32.34
C ASN A 416 6.82 64.00 -32.56
N GLY A 417 7.85 64.82 -32.79
CA GLY A 417 9.25 64.38 -32.80
C GLY A 417 9.74 63.95 -31.41
N ALA A 418 9.56 64.81 -30.42
CA ALA A 418 9.81 64.49 -29.01
C ALA A 418 9.00 63.25 -28.54
N ARG A 419 7.77 63.07 -29.08
CA ARG A 419 6.95 61.89 -28.84
C ARG A 419 7.54 60.61 -29.44
N VAL A 420 8.06 60.59 -30.66
CA VAL A 420 8.65 59.35 -31.21
C VAL A 420 9.99 58.99 -30.55
N PHE A 421 10.74 59.98 -30.04
CA PHE A 421 11.85 59.73 -29.10
C PHE A 421 11.35 59.03 -27.82
N LEU A 422 10.25 59.48 -27.20
CA LEU A 422 9.70 58.81 -26.02
C LEU A 422 9.11 57.42 -26.36
N ASN A 423 8.47 57.25 -27.53
CA ASN A 423 8.04 55.94 -28.01
C ASN A 423 9.21 54.96 -28.10
N SER A 424 10.37 55.43 -28.56
CA SER A 424 11.57 54.61 -28.77
C SER A 424 11.99 53.89 -27.47
N MET A 425 11.92 54.59 -26.34
CA MET A 425 12.28 54.05 -25.01
C MET A 425 11.43 52.85 -24.57
N PHE A 426 10.14 52.84 -24.87
CA PHE A 426 9.22 51.77 -24.45
C PHE A 426 9.09 50.65 -25.49
N GLU A 427 9.82 50.75 -26.60
CA GLU A 427 9.86 49.72 -27.63
C GLU A 427 11.01 48.72 -27.42
N ALA A 428 12.14 49.22 -26.89
CA ALA A 428 13.34 48.45 -26.59
C ALA A 428 13.04 47.16 -25.81
N GLU A 429 13.62 46.03 -26.24
CA GLU A 429 13.21 44.71 -25.74
C GLU A 429 13.50 44.52 -24.25
N CYS A 430 14.54 45.17 -23.71
CA CYS A 430 14.80 45.29 -22.26
C CYS A 430 13.68 45.95 -21.42
N VAL A 431 12.68 46.60 -22.02
CA VAL A 431 11.43 47.06 -21.36
C VAL A 431 10.31 46.02 -21.45
N ALA A 432 10.30 45.25 -22.53
CA ALA A 432 9.23 44.32 -22.88
C ALA A 432 9.46 42.92 -22.31
N SER A 433 8.39 42.16 -22.10
CA SER A 433 8.40 40.82 -21.48
C SER A 433 9.38 39.82 -22.11
N PHE A 434 9.74 39.99 -23.38
CA PHE A 434 10.64 39.09 -24.11
C PHE A 434 12.14 39.34 -23.85
N GLY A 435 12.53 40.58 -23.50
CA GLY A 435 13.93 40.92 -23.17
C GLY A 435 14.22 40.93 -21.67
N GLN A 436 13.38 40.28 -20.86
CA GLN A 436 13.53 40.18 -19.41
C GLN A 436 14.38 38.94 -19.02
N PRO A 437 14.92 38.88 -17.79
CA PRO A 437 15.30 37.60 -17.20
C PRO A 437 14.07 36.67 -17.13
N THR A 438 14.30 35.38 -17.28
CA THR A 438 13.31 34.31 -17.09
C THR A 438 13.86 33.45 -15.98
N ILE A 439 13.17 33.39 -14.84
CA ILE A 439 13.76 32.95 -13.59
C ILE A 439 13.17 31.62 -13.16
N THR A 440 14.01 30.60 -13.08
CA THR A 440 13.75 29.40 -12.28
C THR A 440 14.25 29.72 -10.88
N PHE A 441 13.34 29.76 -9.90
CA PHE A 441 13.69 29.84 -8.49
C PHE A 441 12.95 28.67 -7.83
N THR A 442 13.68 27.81 -7.13
CA THR A 442 13.13 26.64 -6.42
C THR A 442 13.78 26.49 -5.07
N MET A 443 13.03 25.92 -4.13
CA MET A 443 13.54 25.31 -2.90
C MET A 443 13.05 23.87 -2.90
N ASP A 444 13.97 22.94 -2.70
CA ASP A 444 13.73 21.51 -2.54
C ASP A 444 14.05 21.13 -1.09
N SER A 445 13.15 20.39 -0.47
CA SER A 445 13.15 20.04 0.96
C SER A 445 12.57 18.63 1.12
N PRO A 446 13.10 17.78 2.01
CA PRO A 446 12.49 16.48 2.27
C PRO A 446 11.11 16.65 2.89
N ALA A 447 10.14 15.82 2.48
CA ALA A 447 8.80 15.84 3.06
C ALA A 447 8.77 15.27 4.48
N THR A 448 9.54 14.21 4.72
CA THR A 448 9.76 13.58 6.03
C THR A 448 11.26 13.36 6.30
N THR A 449 11.66 13.33 7.56
CA THR A 449 13.01 12.98 8.00
C THR A 449 12.94 12.25 9.35
N LEU A 450 13.77 11.21 9.52
CA LEU A 450 14.05 10.55 10.81
C LEU A 450 15.30 11.11 11.51
N SER A 451 16.00 12.05 10.86
CA SER A 451 17.10 12.77 11.48
C SER A 451 16.64 14.18 11.87
N PRO A 452 17.01 14.68 13.06
CA PRO A 452 16.79 16.08 13.41
C PRO A 452 17.53 17.03 12.45
N VAL A 453 18.55 16.53 11.73
CA VAL A 453 19.31 17.28 10.73
C VAL A 453 18.82 16.97 9.32
N TRP A 454 18.45 17.99 8.56
CA TRP A 454 18.15 17.86 7.12
C TRP A 454 18.76 18.98 6.30
N THR A 455 18.61 18.88 4.97
CA THR A 455 19.12 19.86 4.02
C THR A 455 18.03 20.40 3.10
N ASN A 456 18.00 21.72 2.92
CA ASN A 456 17.25 22.39 1.87
C ASN A 456 18.19 22.72 0.71
N THR A 457 17.78 22.44 -0.53
CA THR A 457 18.52 22.83 -1.74
C THR A 457 17.78 23.96 -2.46
N ILE A 458 18.44 25.12 -2.62
CA ILE A 458 17.88 26.30 -3.26
C ILE A 458 18.61 26.56 -4.58
N VAL A 459 17.86 26.70 -5.68
CA VAL A 459 18.39 27.01 -7.01
C VAL A 459 17.84 28.34 -7.50
N VAL A 460 18.72 29.20 -8.01
CA VAL A 460 18.37 30.45 -8.72
C VAL A 460 19.03 30.42 -10.10
N GLU A 461 18.22 30.31 -11.15
CA GLU A 461 18.65 30.36 -12.54
C GLU A 461 18.01 31.55 -13.27
N ASN A 462 18.78 32.21 -14.13
CA ASN A 462 18.28 33.14 -15.13
C ASN A 462 18.41 32.53 -16.54
N ALA A 463 17.39 31.82 -17.00
CA ALA A 463 17.31 31.24 -18.34
C ALA A 463 16.93 32.26 -19.44
N GLY A 464 16.60 33.50 -19.08
CA GLY A 464 16.12 34.53 -20.03
C GLY A 464 17.22 35.48 -20.54
N PRO A 465 16.99 36.18 -21.65
CA PRO A 465 17.99 37.06 -22.28
C PRO A 465 18.25 38.37 -21.52
N GLY A 466 17.34 38.79 -20.63
CA GLY A 466 17.56 39.95 -19.77
C GLY A 466 18.46 39.63 -18.56
N THR A 467 19.14 40.65 -18.04
CA THR A 467 20.05 40.53 -16.89
C THR A 467 19.34 40.92 -15.59
N MET A 468 19.51 40.14 -14.52
CA MET A 468 19.17 40.58 -13.16
C MET A 468 20.31 41.42 -12.59
N SER A 469 19.99 42.58 -12.00
CA SER A 469 20.96 43.45 -11.33
C SER A 469 20.59 43.68 -9.86
N ALA A 470 21.57 43.99 -9.01
CA ALA A 470 21.43 44.05 -7.54
C ALA A 470 20.74 42.82 -6.91
N ALA A 471 20.92 41.64 -7.51
CA ALA A 471 20.30 40.40 -7.05
C ALA A 471 20.77 40.04 -5.64
N THR A 472 19.83 39.64 -4.78
CA THR A 472 20.02 39.30 -3.37
C THR A 472 19.08 38.16 -3.02
N LEU A 473 19.61 37.07 -2.50
CA LEU A 473 18.84 35.96 -1.94
C LEU A 473 18.80 36.11 -0.42
N THR A 474 17.62 36.03 0.18
CA THR A 474 17.40 35.93 1.63
C THR A 474 16.63 34.65 1.93
N VAL A 475 17.01 33.92 2.98
CA VAL A 475 16.34 32.69 3.43
C VAL A 475 16.05 32.82 4.92
N THR A 476 14.81 32.53 5.31
CA THR A 476 14.33 32.55 6.70
C THR A 476 14.40 31.14 7.26
N ILE A 477 15.11 30.98 8.38
CA ILE A 477 15.28 29.72 9.09
C ILE A 477 14.00 29.42 9.90
N PRO A 478 13.43 28.20 9.85
CA PRO A 478 12.21 27.88 10.57
C PRO A 478 12.33 28.07 12.09
N PRO A 479 11.31 28.60 12.79
CA PRO A 479 11.28 28.59 14.25
C PRO A 479 11.41 27.16 14.79
N GLY A 480 12.15 26.98 15.90
CA GLY A 480 12.45 25.65 16.45
C GLY A 480 13.66 24.95 15.83
N THR A 481 14.27 25.52 14.78
CA THR A 481 15.48 24.98 14.14
C THR A 481 16.70 25.86 14.36
N THR A 482 17.88 25.29 14.16
CA THR A 482 19.17 25.99 14.14
C THR A 482 19.97 25.64 12.89
N LEU A 483 21.02 26.42 12.60
CA LEU A 483 21.96 26.14 11.51
C LEU A 483 23.18 25.39 12.05
N THR A 484 23.46 24.21 11.51
CA THR A 484 24.67 23.44 11.84
C THR A 484 25.94 24.22 11.48
N THR A 485 25.91 24.88 10.31
CA THR A 485 26.93 25.83 9.85
C THR A 485 26.29 26.97 9.05
N VAL A 486 26.90 28.16 9.09
CA VAL A 486 26.50 29.28 8.21
C VAL A 486 27.08 29.03 6.81
N PRO A 487 26.26 28.91 5.75
CA PRO A 487 26.77 28.61 4.41
C PRO A 487 27.72 29.68 3.86
N ASN A 488 28.65 29.27 2.99
CA ASN A 488 29.65 30.17 2.44
C ASN A 488 29.01 31.32 1.63
N GLY A 489 29.54 32.54 1.80
CA GLY A 489 29.02 33.76 1.21
C GLY A 489 27.74 34.33 1.85
N ALA A 490 27.12 33.61 2.80
CA ALA A 490 25.95 34.10 3.52
C ALA A 490 26.36 35.06 4.66
N THR A 491 25.47 35.98 4.99
CA THR A 491 25.46 36.71 6.27
C THR A 491 24.22 36.29 7.05
N PHE A 492 24.39 35.83 8.29
CA PHE A 492 23.30 35.46 9.19
C PHE A 492 22.95 36.62 10.14
N ASP A 493 21.66 36.95 10.25
CA ASP A 493 21.12 37.83 11.29
C ASP A 493 20.33 36.99 12.32
N PRO A 494 20.84 36.83 13.56
CA PRO A 494 20.19 36.05 14.61
C PRO A 494 19.00 36.78 15.26
N ILE A 495 18.70 38.03 14.91
CA ILE A 495 17.52 38.76 15.40
C ILE A 495 16.29 38.46 14.53
N THR A 496 16.50 38.30 13.23
CA THR A 496 15.44 37.95 12.25
C THR A 496 15.42 36.47 11.88
N GLY A 497 16.47 35.71 12.21
CA GLY A 497 16.60 34.30 11.81
C GLY A 497 16.85 34.12 10.32
N THR A 498 17.55 35.07 9.67
CA THR A 498 17.71 35.08 8.21
C THR A 498 19.15 34.97 7.74
N LEU A 499 19.39 34.13 6.73
CA LEU A 499 20.59 34.13 5.89
C LEU A 499 20.39 35.08 4.71
N THR A 500 21.44 35.81 4.28
CA THR A 500 21.40 36.67 3.10
C THR A 500 22.70 36.61 2.29
N TRP A 501 22.57 36.45 0.96
CA TRP A 501 23.65 36.49 -0.02
C TRP A 501 23.44 37.66 -0.99
N VAL A 502 24.44 38.52 -1.13
CA VAL A 502 24.42 39.60 -2.15
C VAL A 502 25.06 39.08 -3.44
N LEU A 503 24.23 38.73 -4.42
CA LEU A 503 24.62 38.06 -5.65
C LEU A 503 25.10 39.04 -6.74
N GLY A 504 24.65 40.29 -6.67
CA GLY A 504 25.13 41.36 -7.57
C GLY A 504 24.46 41.35 -8.93
N VAL A 505 25.13 40.84 -9.97
CA VAL A 505 24.61 40.82 -11.35
C VAL A 505 24.59 39.38 -11.85
N LEU A 506 23.41 38.91 -12.27
CA LEU A 506 23.19 37.56 -12.82
C LEU A 506 22.77 37.69 -14.29
N PRO A 507 23.72 37.56 -15.25
CA PRO A 507 23.40 37.61 -16.68
C PRO A 507 22.60 36.39 -17.15
N ALA A 508 22.18 36.43 -18.41
CA ALA A 508 21.51 35.32 -19.09
C ALA A 508 22.36 34.03 -19.03
N GLY A 509 21.72 32.89 -18.76
CA GLY A 509 22.37 31.58 -18.61
C GLY A 509 23.10 31.35 -17.29
N THR A 510 22.90 32.20 -16.27
CA THR A 510 23.50 32.01 -14.95
C THR A 510 22.62 31.11 -14.09
N ALA A 511 23.16 30.02 -13.57
CA ALA A 511 22.56 29.20 -12.51
C ALA A 511 23.45 29.22 -11.25
N LEU A 512 22.83 29.29 -10.08
CA LEU A 512 23.45 29.23 -8.77
C LEU A 512 22.65 28.30 -7.86
N GLU A 513 23.35 27.61 -6.96
CA GLU A 513 22.81 26.58 -6.08
C GLU A 513 23.39 26.76 -4.66
N TRP A 514 22.55 26.54 -3.65
CA TRP A 514 22.93 26.53 -2.24
C TRP A 514 22.29 25.35 -1.54
N VAL A 515 23.08 24.60 -0.77
CA VAL A 515 22.58 23.64 0.21
C VAL A 515 22.67 24.30 1.59
N ILE A 516 21.58 24.22 2.36
CA ILE A 516 21.47 24.76 3.71
C ILE A 516 21.10 23.61 4.63
N GLU A 517 21.97 23.32 5.59
CA GLU A 517 21.80 22.26 6.58
C GLU A 517 21.23 22.86 7.88
N MET A 518 20.17 22.26 8.40
CA MET A 518 19.40 22.75 9.54
C MET A 518 19.10 21.60 10.51
N GLU A 519 18.98 21.93 11.79
CA GLU A 519 18.80 20.99 12.90
C GLU A 519 17.58 21.41 13.75
N ALA A 520 16.56 20.55 13.86
CA ALA A 520 15.41 20.74 14.76
C ALA A 520 15.76 20.37 16.21
N ALA A 521 15.08 21.02 17.16
CA ALA A 521 15.22 20.74 18.59
C ALA A 521 14.18 19.75 19.14
N ASP A 522 13.03 19.63 18.48
CA ASP A 522 11.84 18.86 18.86
C ASP A 522 11.24 18.26 17.58
N TYR A 523 10.35 17.26 17.69
CA TYR A 523 9.61 16.73 16.54
C TYR A 523 8.55 17.70 16.00
N GLY A 524 8.10 17.49 14.77
CA GLY A 524 7.00 18.23 14.14
C GLY A 524 7.32 18.85 12.78
N VAL A 525 6.54 19.85 12.39
CA VAL A 525 6.42 20.30 10.99
C VAL A 525 7.03 21.68 10.75
N TYR A 526 8.02 21.74 9.88
CA TYR A 526 8.85 22.92 9.59
C TYR A 526 8.62 23.47 8.17
N PHE A 527 8.54 24.80 8.08
CA PHE A 527 8.37 25.54 6.82
C PHE A 527 9.50 26.55 6.64
N SER A 528 10.17 26.49 5.50
CA SER A 528 11.27 27.39 5.13
C SER A 528 10.78 28.44 4.13
N GLU A 529 11.25 29.69 4.23
CA GLU A 529 10.91 30.73 3.25
C GLU A 529 12.19 31.26 2.59
N ALA A 530 12.17 31.46 1.27
CA ALA A 530 13.23 32.17 0.56
C ALA A 530 12.68 33.28 -0.32
N THR A 531 13.29 34.46 -0.21
CA THR A 531 12.96 35.65 -0.97
C THR A 531 14.13 36.03 -1.87
N LEU A 532 13.90 36.03 -3.19
CA LEU A 532 14.83 36.54 -4.20
C LEU A 532 14.42 37.98 -4.59
N GLN A 533 15.25 38.95 -4.24
CA GLN A 533 15.11 40.35 -4.66
C GLN A 533 16.11 40.69 -5.76
N TYR A 534 15.68 41.44 -6.78
CA TYR A 534 16.54 41.88 -7.87
C TYR A 534 15.94 43.12 -8.57
N VAL A 535 16.68 43.69 -9.52
CA VAL A 535 16.26 44.86 -10.31
C VAL A 535 16.47 44.57 -11.79
N VAL A 536 15.45 44.86 -12.60
CA VAL A 536 15.52 44.84 -14.07
C VAL A 536 15.29 46.25 -14.59
N GLY A 537 16.25 46.79 -15.33
CA GLY A 537 16.25 48.21 -15.69
C GLY A 537 16.21 49.09 -14.43
N ALA A 538 15.11 49.83 -14.25
CA ALA A 538 14.83 50.67 -13.08
C ALA A 538 13.59 50.18 -12.28
N THR A 539 13.25 48.90 -12.39
CA THR A 539 12.13 48.24 -11.68
C THR A 539 12.67 47.19 -10.69
N PRO A 540 12.46 47.35 -9.37
CA PRO A 540 12.72 46.29 -8.41
C PRO A 540 11.68 45.17 -8.56
N LYS A 541 12.11 43.95 -8.22
CA LYS A 541 11.37 42.71 -8.34
C LYS A 541 11.60 41.88 -7.08
N THR A 542 10.57 41.18 -6.64
CA THR A 542 10.63 40.25 -5.51
C THR A 542 9.88 38.98 -5.89
N ILE A 543 10.52 37.83 -5.69
CA ILE A 543 9.87 36.51 -5.73
C ILE A 543 10.04 35.90 -4.34
N VAL A 544 8.95 35.39 -3.77
CA VAL A 544 8.95 34.66 -2.50
C VAL A 544 8.55 33.23 -2.79
N LEU A 545 9.27 32.28 -2.19
CA LEU A 545 8.95 30.87 -2.14
C LEU A 545 8.82 30.45 -0.69
N THR A 546 7.88 29.56 -0.43
CA THR A 546 7.86 28.72 0.77
C THR A 546 8.20 27.30 0.32
N SER A 547 8.95 26.55 1.12
CA SER A 547 9.13 25.12 0.90
C SER A 547 7.80 24.39 1.03
N ASP A 548 7.74 23.15 0.53
CA ASP A 548 6.83 22.18 1.10
C ASP A 548 7.19 21.91 2.58
N ALA A 549 6.29 21.29 3.32
CA ALA A 549 6.51 21.00 4.73
C ALA A 549 7.57 19.89 4.91
N THR A 550 8.52 20.09 5.83
CA THR A 550 9.38 19.02 6.33
C THR A 550 8.87 18.58 7.69
N GLN A 551 8.40 17.35 7.78
CA GLN A 551 8.02 16.69 9.03
C GLN A 551 9.23 15.91 9.59
N TYR A 552 9.49 16.07 10.88
CA TYR A 552 10.49 15.30 11.63
C TYR A 552 9.73 14.48 12.69
N ASP A 553 9.82 13.16 12.62
CA ASP A 553 9.12 12.16 13.44
C ASP A 553 10.10 11.09 13.96
N ASP A 554 9.63 10.26 14.90
CA ASP A 554 10.19 8.95 15.31
C ASP A 554 9.71 7.81 14.39
N PHE A 555 8.44 7.87 13.93
CA PHE A 555 7.64 6.76 13.37
C PHE A 555 7.32 5.62 14.34
N ASP A 556 7.28 5.92 15.63
CA ASP A 556 6.99 5.02 16.75
C ASP A 556 6.32 5.90 17.83
N ASP A 557 4.99 6.05 17.78
CA ASP A 557 4.23 7.12 18.48
C ASP A 557 3.96 6.81 19.97
N ASP A 558 3.97 5.54 20.39
CA ASP A 558 3.74 5.09 21.78
C ASP A 558 4.92 4.32 22.42
N ASN A 559 5.86 3.78 21.62
CA ASN A 559 7.14 3.16 22.02
C ASN A 559 7.03 1.70 22.50
N ASP A 560 6.17 0.89 21.86
CA ASP A 560 6.16 -0.57 22.00
C ASP A 560 7.39 -1.24 21.34
N GLY A 561 7.71 -0.86 20.09
CA GLY A 561 8.77 -1.44 19.25
C GLY A 561 8.37 -1.71 17.79
N LEU A 562 7.11 -1.53 17.41
CA LEU A 562 6.63 -1.49 16.02
C LEU A 562 6.90 -0.12 15.37
N LEU A 563 6.17 0.19 14.29
CA LEU A 563 6.25 1.45 13.56
C LEU A 563 4.87 1.77 12.96
N ASN A 564 4.49 3.05 12.93
CA ASN A 564 3.12 3.46 12.56
C ASN A 564 2.68 3.05 11.13
N ASP A 565 3.61 2.61 10.26
CA ASP A 565 3.28 2.06 8.92
C ASP A 565 3.26 0.52 8.83
N VAL A 566 3.71 -0.18 9.88
CA VAL A 566 3.49 -1.60 10.15
C VAL A 566 2.14 -1.79 10.85
N GLU A 567 1.87 -1.04 11.92
CA GLU A 567 0.62 -1.16 12.71
C GLU A 567 -0.62 -0.90 11.85
N VAL A 568 -0.62 0.20 11.08
CA VAL A 568 -1.68 0.52 10.08
C VAL A 568 -1.80 -0.52 8.94
N PHE A 569 -0.81 -1.40 8.78
CA PHE A 569 -0.87 -2.53 7.86
C PHE A 569 -1.42 -3.81 8.52
N LEU A 570 -1.15 -4.03 9.81
CA LEU A 570 -1.62 -5.18 10.59
C LEU A 570 -3.08 -4.98 11.03
N GLY A 571 -3.39 -3.86 11.68
CA GLY A 571 -4.75 -3.49 12.11
C GLY A 571 -4.82 -2.70 13.42
N THR A 572 -3.72 -2.70 14.18
CA THR A 572 -3.52 -2.09 15.49
C THR A 572 -3.58 -0.55 15.49
N ASP A 573 -3.72 0.09 16.66
CA ASP A 573 -3.81 1.56 16.78
C ASP A 573 -2.43 2.17 17.13
N PRO A 574 -1.82 3.00 16.25
CA PRO A 574 -0.49 3.58 16.48
C PRO A 574 -0.39 4.67 17.56
N THR A 575 -1.17 4.52 18.63
CA THR A 575 -1.15 5.35 19.84
C THR A 575 -1.50 4.60 21.13
N ASP A 576 -1.72 3.28 21.10
CA ASP A 576 -1.88 2.40 22.27
C ASP A 576 -1.03 1.13 22.03
N PRO A 577 0.00 0.85 22.86
CA PRO A 577 1.03 -0.19 22.61
C PRO A 577 0.58 -1.62 22.94
N ASP A 578 -0.73 -1.82 23.01
CA ASP A 578 -1.50 -2.89 23.66
C ASP A 578 -2.94 -2.70 23.13
N SER A 579 -3.22 -3.29 21.95
CA SER A 579 -4.33 -2.87 21.07
C SER A 579 -5.72 -3.40 21.44
N ASP A 580 -5.81 -4.56 22.08
CA ASP A 580 -7.04 -5.21 22.57
C ASP A 580 -7.24 -5.01 24.09
N GLY A 581 -6.16 -5.02 24.87
CA GLY A 581 -6.12 -4.68 26.29
C GLY A 581 -5.88 -5.87 27.22
N ASP A 582 -5.24 -6.95 26.77
CA ASP A 582 -4.93 -8.14 27.57
C ASP A 582 -3.85 -7.84 28.63
N GLY A 583 -2.72 -7.26 28.23
CA GLY A 583 -1.53 -7.03 29.05
C GLY A 583 -0.18 -7.43 28.41
N LEU A 584 -0.18 -8.01 27.22
CA LEU A 584 1.01 -8.17 26.36
C LEU A 584 1.29 -6.85 25.62
N LEU A 585 1.90 -6.87 24.43
CA LEU A 585 2.29 -5.66 23.68
C LEU A 585 2.42 -5.99 22.19
N ASP A 586 1.76 -5.27 21.29
CA ASP A 586 1.67 -5.59 19.86
C ASP A 586 2.97 -6.12 19.19
N VAL A 587 4.16 -5.58 19.50
CA VAL A 587 5.47 -6.09 19.02
C VAL A 587 5.75 -7.57 19.37
N VAL A 588 5.21 -8.09 20.46
CA VAL A 588 5.36 -9.46 20.97
C VAL A 588 4.46 -10.41 20.20
N GLU A 589 3.14 -10.24 20.25
CA GLU A 589 2.21 -11.12 19.52
C GLU A 589 2.42 -11.00 18.00
N THR A 590 2.78 -9.84 17.46
CA THR A 590 3.13 -9.74 16.02
C THR A 590 4.48 -10.36 15.65
N ASN A 591 5.23 -11.00 16.56
CA ASN A 591 6.58 -11.54 16.27
C ASN A 591 7.54 -10.46 15.69
N GLY A 592 7.41 -9.21 16.14
CA GLY A 592 8.13 -8.05 15.61
C GLY A 592 7.60 -7.54 14.28
N GLY A 593 6.28 -7.46 14.10
CA GLY A 593 5.63 -6.81 12.97
C GLY A 593 5.25 -7.73 11.80
N GLN A 594 4.89 -8.98 12.07
CA GLN A 594 4.18 -9.90 11.17
C GLN A 594 2.71 -10.02 11.58
N SER A 595 1.83 -10.34 10.63
CA SER A 595 0.48 -10.82 10.96
C SER A 595 0.60 -12.31 11.23
N VAL A 596 0.33 -12.68 12.48
CA VAL A 596 0.00 -14.03 12.94
C VAL A 596 -1.52 -14.05 13.17
N ASP A 597 -2.11 -15.23 13.14
CA ASP A 597 -3.56 -15.52 13.12
C ASP A 597 -3.61 -17.00 13.51
N THR A 598 -3.53 -17.27 14.82
CA THR A 598 -3.13 -18.59 15.37
C THR A 598 -4.29 -19.61 15.35
N ASP A 599 -5.46 -19.29 15.91
CA ASP A 599 -6.67 -20.13 15.81
C ASP A 599 -7.26 -20.18 14.38
N GLY A 600 -7.23 -19.04 13.67
CA GLY A 600 -7.82 -18.84 12.34
C GLY A 600 -9.22 -18.20 12.29
N ASP A 601 -9.70 -17.53 13.34
CA ASP A 601 -10.91 -16.67 13.34
C ASP A 601 -10.83 -15.61 12.22
N GLY A 602 -9.66 -14.96 12.12
CA GLY A 602 -9.40 -13.86 11.20
C GLY A 602 -9.33 -12.46 11.83
N PHE A 603 -9.19 -12.36 13.16
CA PHE A 603 -8.37 -11.31 13.77
C PHE A 603 -6.87 -11.59 13.53
N ILE A 604 -6.00 -10.99 14.34
CA ILE A 604 -4.59 -11.36 14.50
C ILE A 604 -4.35 -11.41 15.99
N ASP A 605 -3.33 -12.14 16.44
CA ASP A 605 -3.02 -12.34 17.85
C ASP A 605 -2.99 -11.01 18.64
N ALA A 606 -2.28 -9.98 18.14
CA ALA A 606 -2.28 -8.59 18.67
C ALA A 606 -3.58 -7.78 18.42
N LEU A 607 -4.73 -8.44 18.30
CA LEU A 607 -6.09 -7.89 18.20
C LEU A 607 -7.14 -8.85 18.78
N ASP A 608 -6.74 -9.95 19.42
CA ASP A 608 -7.61 -10.92 20.08
C ASP A 608 -7.27 -11.04 21.57
N MET A 609 -8.04 -11.80 22.33
CA MET A 609 -7.85 -11.96 23.78
C MET A 609 -7.63 -13.42 24.22
N ASP A 610 -7.58 -14.32 23.24
CA ASP A 610 -7.71 -15.78 23.32
C ASP A 610 -7.14 -16.33 21.99
N SER A 611 -5.82 -16.21 21.82
CA SER A 611 -5.12 -16.23 20.52
C SER A 611 -5.12 -17.59 19.78
N ASP A 612 -5.19 -18.70 20.50
CA ASP A 612 -5.31 -20.07 19.95
C ASP A 612 -6.71 -20.68 20.09
N ALA A 613 -7.61 -20.00 20.82
CA ALA A 613 -9.00 -20.37 21.08
C ALA A 613 -9.19 -21.66 21.91
N ASP A 614 -8.30 -21.95 22.86
CA ASP A 614 -8.51 -22.99 23.87
C ASP A 614 -9.64 -22.62 24.85
N GLY A 615 -9.69 -21.35 25.27
CA GLY A 615 -10.70 -20.77 26.17
C GLY A 615 -10.16 -20.07 27.44
N VAL A 616 -8.85 -19.96 27.62
CA VAL A 616 -8.18 -19.12 28.64
C VAL A 616 -8.08 -17.66 28.10
N ASP A 617 -7.22 -16.79 28.65
CA ASP A 617 -6.96 -15.47 28.07
C ASP A 617 -5.45 -15.17 28.04
N ASP A 618 -4.94 -14.59 26.95
CA ASP A 618 -3.50 -14.33 26.70
C ASP A 618 -2.77 -13.64 27.89
N ALA A 619 -3.53 -12.91 28.72
CA ALA A 619 -3.08 -12.24 29.93
C ALA A 619 -2.81 -13.18 31.13
N THR A 620 -3.44 -14.34 31.15
CA THR A 620 -3.25 -15.48 32.07
C THR A 620 -2.13 -16.37 31.55
N ASP A 621 -2.12 -16.66 30.24
CA ASP A 621 -1.14 -17.58 29.64
C ASP A 621 0.24 -16.93 29.53
N GLY A 622 0.27 -15.78 28.86
CA GLY A 622 1.40 -14.87 28.79
C GLY A 622 2.51 -15.30 27.82
N ALA A 623 3.49 -14.41 27.62
CA ALA A 623 4.57 -14.60 26.66
C ALA A 623 5.79 -15.38 27.22
N GLU A 624 5.55 -16.44 27.98
CA GLU A 624 6.60 -17.42 28.33
C GLU A 624 6.60 -18.59 27.30
N ASP A 625 7.34 -19.67 27.56
CA ASP A 625 7.59 -20.82 26.65
C ASP A 625 7.99 -21.98 27.57
N PHE A 626 6.98 -22.69 28.11
CA PHE A 626 7.15 -23.53 29.31
C PHE A 626 7.68 -24.93 28.97
N ASP A 627 7.05 -25.67 28.05
CA ASP A 627 7.54 -26.99 27.59
C ASP A 627 8.92 -26.91 26.86
N ASN A 628 9.21 -25.76 26.23
CA ASN A 628 10.34 -25.47 25.36
C ASN A 628 10.30 -26.11 23.94
N ASP A 629 9.11 -26.34 23.35
CA ASP A 629 8.89 -26.57 21.91
C ASP A 629 9.35 -25.34 21.10
N GLY A 630 8.92 -24.14 21.55
CA GLY A 630 9.14 -22.86 20.89
C GLY A 630 7.87 -22.20 20.34
N VAL A 631 6.68 -22.73 20.63
CA VAL A 631 5.42 -21.97 20.70
C VAL A 631 5.35 -21.30 22.09
N PRO A 632 5.02 -20.00 22.19
CA PRO A 632 4.80 -19.35 23.49
C PRO A 632 3.41 -19.69 24.06
N ASN A 633 3.27 -19.71 25.38
CA ASN A 633 2.06 -20.12 26.12
C ASN A 633 0.73 -19.53 25.56
N TYR A 634 0.65 -18.22 25.27
CA TYR A 634 -0.50 -17.57 24.58
C TYR A 634 -0.78 -18.04 23.12
N ARG A 635 -0.28 -19.21 22.73
CA ARG A 635 -0.47 -19.84 21.42
C ARG A 635 -0.47 -21.38 21.50
N ASP A 636 -0.28 -21.97 22.67
CA ASP A 636 -0.28 -23.43 22.84
C ASP A 636 -1.46 -23.86 23.75
N PRO A 637 -2.48 -24.52 23.18
CA PRO A 637 -3.61 -25.07 23.93
C PRO A 637 -3.28 -26.20 24.94
N ASP A 638 -2.01 -26.39 25.26
CA ASP A 638 -1.38 -27.49 26.00
C ASP A 638 -0.01 -26.96 26.47
N ASP A 639 -0.04 -26.20 27.57
CA ASP A 639 1.02 -25.23 27.96
C ASP A 639 2.37 -25.88 28.33
N ASP A 640 2.36 -27.16 28.73
CA ASP A 640 3.55 -27.93 29.10
C ASP A 640 3.75 -29.27 28.34
N ASN A 641 2.84 -29.62 27.42
CA ASN A 641 2.92 -30.73 26.47
C ASN A 641 2.76 -32.13 27.09
N ASP A 642 1.98 -32.26 28.17
CA ASP A 642 1.61 -33.55 28.75
C ASP A 642 0.45 -34.23 27.98
N GLY A 643 -0.46 -33.45 27.40
CA GLY A 643 -1.61 -33.90 26.60
C GLY A 643 -3.00 -33.54 27.15
N LEU A 644 -3.09 -32.98 28.36
CA LEU A 644 -4.28 -32.26 28.85
C LEU A 644 -4.33 -30.85 28.23
N PRO A 645 -5.52 -30.27 27.95
CA PRO A 645 -5.61 -28.91 27.44
C PRO A 645 -5.63 -27.87 28.57
N THR A 646 -4.84 -26.79 28.43
CA THR A 646 -4.70 -25.67 29.38
C THR A 646 -6.04 -25.19 29.97
N PHE A 647 -7.07 -25.03 29.13
CA PHE A 647 -8.43 -24.67 29.53
C PHE A 647 -9.12 -25.64 30.53
N GLU A 648 -8.92 -26.96 30.37
CA GLU A 648 -9.58 -27.98 31.20
C GLU A 648 -9.05 -27.90 32.64
N GLU A 649 -7.72 -27.88 32.75
CA GLU A 649 -6.97 -27.73 34.01
C GLU A 649 -7.18 -26.35 34.66
N TRP A 650 -7.38 -25.30 33.87
CA TRP A 650 -7.70 -23.96 34.38
C TRP A 650 -9.10 -23.87 35.01
N GLU A 651 -10.14 -24.46 34.40
CA GLU A 651 -11.48 -24.54 35.01
C GLU A 651 -11.48 -25.45 36.25
N ASP A 652 -10.79 -26.60 36.23
CA ASP A 652 -10.70 -27.52 37.38
C ASP A 652 -9.78 -27.00 38.49
N GLY A 653 -8.70 -26.28 38.18
CA GLY A 653 -7.95 -25.45 39.13
C GLY A 653 -8.83 -24.34 39.76
N GLY A 654 -9.88 -23.92 39.06
CA GLY A 654 -10.94 -23.07 39.58
C GLY A 654 -11.91 -23.76 40.56
N MET A 655 -11.96 -25.09 40.57
CA MET A 655 -12.80 -25.93 41.43
C MET A 655 -12.03 -26.50 42.64
N TRP A 656 -10.85 -27.09 42.39
CA TRP A 656 -10.02 -27.79 43.36
C TRP A 656 -8.87 -26.91 43.88
N GLY A 657 -8.12 -26.32 42.96
CA GLY A 657 -7.11 -25.30 43.24
C GLY A 657 -5.99 -25.27 42.20
N HIS A 658 -5.69 -24.08 41.68
CA HIS A 658 -4.60 -23.76 40.74
C HIS A 658 -3.15 -23.99 41.26
N ASP A 659 -2.94 -24.89 42.23
CA ASP A 659 -1.69 -25.21 42.98
C ASP A 659 -2.04 -26.33 44.01
N PRO A 660 -2.27 -27.60 43.59
CA PRO A 660 -2.77 -28.67 44.47
C PRO A 660 -1.74 -29.16 45.50
N ASP A 661 -0.52 -29.53 45.06
CA ASP A 661 0.55 -30.04 45.93
C ASP A 661 1.14 -28.92 46.83
N GLY A 662 1.28 -27.71 46.28
CA GLY A 662 1.84 -26.53 46.95
C GLY A 662 3.31 -26.19 46.64
N ASP A 663 3.90 -26.69 45.54
CA ASP A 663 5.21 -26.27 45.01
C ASP A 663 5.19 -24.78 44.62
N GLY A 664 4.14 -24.39 43.90
CA GLY A 664 3.93 -23.04 43.37
C GLY A 664 4.11 -22.90 41.85
N ILE A 665 4.07 -24.00 41.12
CA ILE A 665 3.72 -24.05 39.69
C ILE A 665 2.18 -24.28 39.61
N PRO A 666 1.44 -23.69 38.65
CA PRO A 666 0.02 -24.00 38.44
C PRO A 666 -0.18 -25.25 37.58
N ASN A 667 -1.33 -25.93 37.74
CA ASN A 667 -1.67 -27.20 37.09
C ASN A 667 -1.35 -27.25 35.59
N TRP A 668 -1.86 -26.26 34.84
CA TRP A 668 -1.63 -26.07 33.40
C TRP A 668 -0.18 -25.74 33.01
N ARG A 669 0.78 -26.05 33.88
CA ARG A 669 2.25 -25.97 33.74
C ARG A 669 2.98 -27.00 34.62
N ASP A 670 2.30 -27.98 35.23
CA ASP A 670 2.95 -28.97 36.10
C ASP A 670 2.44 -30.39 35.82
N VAL A 671 3.13 -31.07 34.90
CA VAL A 671 3.09 -32.52 34.54
C VAL A 671 3.09 -33.58 35.67
N ASP A 672 2.89 -33.19 36.93
CA ASP A 672 2.84 -34.01 38.18
C ASP A 672 1.95 -33.21 39.18
N SER A 673 0.74 -32.79 38.75
CA SER A 673 -0.08 -31.70 39.35
C SER A 673 -0.43 -31.90 40.84
N ASP A 674 -0.54 -33.15 41.28
CA ASP A 674 -0.92 -33.54 42.63
C ASP A 674 0.30 -33.85 43.53
N GLY A 675 1.45 -34.14 42.90
CA GLY A 675 2.72 -34.53 43.51
C GLY A 675 2.84 -36.01 43.93
N ASP A 676 2.05 -36.95 43.37
CA ASP A 676 2.21 -38.39 43.63
C ASP A 676 3.59 -38.91 43.16
N SER A 677 4.12 -38.39 42.05
CA SER A 677 5.17 -38.98 41.19
C SER A 677 4.68 -39.93 40.08
N ALA A 678 3.40 -39.86 39.72
CA ALA A 678 2.88 -40.30 38.43
C ALA A 678 3.21 -39.23 37.36
N LEU A 679 2.31 -38.98 36.40
CA LEU A 679 2.37 -37.89 35.42
C LEU A 679 0.96 -37.77 34.84
N ASP A 680 0.39 -36.57 34.83
CA ASP A 680 -0.97 -36.27 34.34
C ASP A 680 -1.26 -36.92 32.95
N SER A 681 -0.24 -36.92 32.06
CA SER A 681 -0.23 -37.62 30.75
C SER A 681 -0.45 -39.15 30.72
N ASP A 682 -0.21 -39.85 31.83
CA ASP A 682 -0.44 -41.29 32.03
C ASP A 682 -1.76 -41.53 32.83
N GLU A 683 -2.41 -40.47 33.33
CA GLU A 683 -3.61 -40.48 34.21
C GLU A 683 -4.90 -40.02 33.50
N ASP A 684 -4.84 -38.99 32.63
CA ASP A 684 -5.99 -38.45 31.85
C ASP A 684 -7.07 -37.76 32.76
N SER A 685 -8.12 -37.18 32.16
CA SER A 685 -9.21 -36.51 32.92
C SER A 685 -10.38 -37.44 33.31
N ASP A 686 -10.08 -38.72 33.55
CA ASP A 686 -11.02 -39.68 34.16
C ASP A 686 -11.12 -39.48 35.71
N ASP A 687 -12.04 -40.20 36.35
CA ASP A 687 -12.37 -40.18 37.79
C ASP A 687 -12.61 -41.65 38.17
N VAL A 688 -11.52 -42.39 38.40
CA VAL A 688 -11.51 -43.87 38.42
C VAL A 688 -12.26 -44.43 39.63
N ASP A 689 -12.10 -43.83 40.81
CA ASP A 689 -12.77 -44.29 42.03
C ASP A 689 -14.14 -43.64 42.30
N GLY A 690 -14.48 -42.54 41.60
CA GLY A 690 -15.78 -41.89 41.71
C GLY A 690 -15.99 -41.02 42.96
N ASP A 691 -14.92 -40.57 43.64
CA ASP A 691 -14.99 -39.45 44.60
C ASP A 691 -15.51 -38.17 43.91
N GLY A 692 -15.00 -37.88 42.71
CA GLY A 692 -15.33 -36.71 41.91
C GLY A 692 -14.24 -35.64 41.81
N ILE A 693 -13.02 -35.93 42.27
CA ILE A 693 -11.79 -35.25 41.83
C ILE A 693 -11.24 -36.05 40.62
N PRO A 694 -10.76 -35.42 39.54
CA PRO A 694 -10.08 -36.13 38.44
C PRO A 694 -8.78 -36.79 38.90
N ASP A 695 -8.39 -37.89 38.27
CA ASP A 695 -7.22 -38.69 38.67
C ASP A 695 -5.93 -37.85 38.72
N TYR A 696 -5.66 -37.03 37.69
CA TYR A 696 -4.51 -36.09 37.64
C TYR A 696 -4.49 -35.01 38.77
N LEU A 697 -5.51 -34.95 39.62
CA LEU A 697 -5.64 -34.00 40.73
C LEU A 697 -5.83 -34.67 42.11
N ASP A 698 -5.80 -36.01 42.23
CA ASP A 698 -5.94 -36.71 43.52
C ASP A 698 -4.90 -37.81 43.78
N ALA A 699 -4.02 -37.54 44.76
CA ALA A 699 -2.93 -38.41 45.22
C ALA A 699 -3.36 -39.71 45.93
N ASN A 700 -4.56 -40.24 45.68
CA ASN A 700 -5.09 -41.46 46.28
C ASN A 700 -6.36 -42.01 45.57
N ASP A 701 -6.32 -42.17 44.25
CA ASP A 701 -7.30 -42.67 43.23
C ASP A 701 -7.97 -44.05 43.49
N ASN A 702 -8.11 -44.47 44.75
CA ASN A 702 -8.66 -45.78 45.17
C ASN A 702 -9.49 -45.74 46.48
N ASP A 703 -9.83 -44.59 47.08
CA ASP A 703 -10.65 -44.52 48.33
C ASP A 703 -12.14 -44.16 48.15
N GLY A 704 -12.53 -43.78 46.93
CA GLY A 704 -13.91 -43.61 46.48
C GLY A 704 -14.72 -44.91 46.25
N PRO A 705 -16.01 -44.79 45.90
CA PRO A 705 -16.95 -45.92 45.87
C PRO A 705 -16.73 -46.96 44.77
N LEU A 706 -15.96 -46.64 43.74
CA LEU A 706 -15.60 -47.53 42.63
C LEU A 706 -14.19 -48.15 42.77
N GLY A 707 -13.37 -47.64 43.69
CA GLY A 707 -12.06 -48.19 44.03
C GLY A 707 -12.12 -49.56 44.73
N ASP A 708 -11.02 -50.29 44.66
CA ASP A 708 -10.80 -51.64 45.20
C ASP A 708 -9.68 -51.56 46.25
N LEU A 709 -10.04 -51.55 47.54
CA LEU A 709 -9.12 -51.16 48.62
C LEU A 709 -8.14 -52.27 49.05
N ASP A 710 -8.36 -53.53 48.64
CA ASP A 710 -7.47 -54.64 48.97
C ASP A 710 -6.96 -55.47 47.77
N GLY A 711 -7.60 -55.34 46.60
CA GLY A 711 -7.18 -55.91 45.32
C GLY A 711 -7.80 -57.28 44.99
N ASP A 712 -8.97 -57.62 45.52
CA ASP A 712 -9.68 -58.88 45.19
C ASP A 712 -10.44 -58.81 43.85
N GLY A 713 -10.81 -57.61 43.39
CA GLY A 713 -11.55 -57.35 42.15
C GLY A 713 -12.99 -56.85 42.34
N LEU A 714 -13.53 -56.90 43.56
CA LEU A 714 -14.73 -56.18 43.97
C LEU A 714 -14.38 -54.73 44.31
N ASN A 715 -15.35 -53.82 44.25
CA ASN A 715 -15.15 -52.44 44.68
C ASN A 715 -15.93 -52.11 45.96
N ASN A 716 -15.43 -51.11 46.68
CA ASN A 716 -15.92 -50.65 47.98
C ASN A 716 -17.47 -50.54 48.04
N GLY A 717 -18.11 -50.06 46.97
CA GLY A 717 -19.57 -49.92 46.87
C GLY A 717 -20.34 -51.21 46.54
N THR A 718 -19.72 -52.18 45.86
CA THR A 718 -20.26 -53.53 45.66
C THR A 718 -20.19 -54.32 46.97
N GLU A 719 -19.10 -54.20 47.72
CA GLU A 719 -18.92 -54.83 49.03
C GLU A 719 -19.88 -54.29 50.09
N GLU A 720 -20.10 -52.97 50.19
CA GLU A 720 -21.18 -52.41 51.06
C GLU A 720 -22.58 -52.97 50.66
N THR A 721 -22.75 -53.38 49.40
CA THR A 721 -24.02 -53.95 48.90
C THR A 721 -24.17 -55.43 49.21
N LEU A 722 -23.08 -56.21 49.18
CA LEU A 722 -23.04 -57.64 49.52
C LEU A 722 -23.05 -57.87 51.04
N GLY A 723 -22.30 -57.05 51.79
CA GLY A 723 -22.13 -57.14 53.23
C GLY A 723 -20.77 -57.69 53.69
N THR A 724 -19.83 -57.84 52.75
CA THR A 724 -18.42 -58.20 52.94
C THR A 724 -17.61 -57.06 53.59
N ASP A 725 -16.36 -57.30 54.00
CA ASP A 725 -15.47 -56.27 54.59
C ASP A 725 -14.49 -55.74 53.54
N SER A 726 -14.67 -54.48 53.11
CA SER A 726 -13.85 -53.76 52.10
C SER A 726 -12.43 -53.44 52.56
N SER A 727 -11.75 -54.46 53.06
CA SER A 727 -10.36 -54.54 53.50
C SER A 727 -9.90 -55.99 53.74
N SER A 728 -10.71 -56.98 53.31
CA SER A 728 -10.43 -58.42 53.36
C SER A 728 -11.29 -59.20 52.32
N GLY A 729 -10.85 -59.30 51.06
CA GLY A 729 -11.36 -60.20 49.99
C GLY A 729 -11.22 -61.72 50.27
N ASP A 730 -11.62 -62.09 51.47
CA ASP A 730 -11.78 -63.38 52.14
C ASP A 730 -12.48 -62.99 53.46
N SER A 731 -13.80 -62.77 53.39
CA SER A 731 -14.62 -62.17 54.45
C SER A 731 -14.98 -63.16 55.57
N ASP A 732 -15.10 -64.45 55.23
CA ASP A 732 -15.39 -65.54 56.17
C ASP A 732 -14.10 -66.10 56.80
N GLY A 733 -13.08 -66.39 55.99
CA GLY A 733 -11.81 -67.00 56.42
C GLY A 733 -11.65 -68.50 56.13
N ASP A 734 -12.41 -69.07 55.19
CA ASP A 734 -12.40 -70.49 54.83
C ASP A 734 -11.14 -70.88 54.00
N GLY A 735 -10.84 -70.10 52.94
CA GLY A 735 -9.75 -70.31 52.00
C GLY A 735 -10.08 -70.04 50.52
N ILE A 736 -11.34 -69.79 50.18
CA ILE A 736 -11.81 -69.25 48.90
C ILE A 736 -11.67 -67.70 48.99
N GLY A 737 -12.56 -66.88 48.44
CA GLY A 737 -12.40 -65.42 48.45
C GLY A 737 -13.45 -64.69 47.64
N ASP A 738 -14.01 -63.64 48.22
CA ASP A 738 -15.33 -63.08 47.95
C ASP A 738 -15.69 -62.91 46.46
N TRP A 739 -14.76 -62.47 45.61
CA TRP A 739 -14.94 -62.44 44.15
C TRP A 739 -15.43 -63.77 43.54
N ALA A 740 -14.94 -64.91 44.01
CA ALA A 740 -15.22 -66.24 43.46
C ALA A 740 -16.59 -66.76 43.90
N GLU A 741 -16.91 -66.76 45.21
CA GLU A 741 -18.23 -67.16 45.70
C GLU A 741 -19.36 -66.27 45.18
N THR A 742 -19.08 -64.99 44.90
CA THR A 742 -20.06 -64.02 44.38
C THR A 742 -20.21 -64.01 42.85
N ASP A 743 -19.59 -64.91 42.09
CA ASP A 743 -19.57 -64.85 40.62
C ASP A 743 -19.08 -63.48 40.06
N GLY A 744 -18.20 -62.79 40.78
CA GLY A 744 -17.74 -61.44 40.47
C GLY A 744 -18.73 -60.34 40.83
N GLY A 745 -19.21 -60.32 42.09
CA GLY A 745 -20.01 -59.23 42.65
C GLY A 745 -21.53 -59.39 42.56
N LEU A 746 -22.02 -60.62 42.37
CA LEU A 746 -23.44 -60.97 42.41
C LEU A 746 -23.85 -61.49 43.79
N VAL A 747 -25.15 -61.35 44.12
CA VAL A 747 -25.74 -62.01 45.29
C VAL A 747 -26.05 -63.46 44.93
N VAL A 748 -25.18 -64.37 45.34
CA VAL A 748 -25.37 -65.83 45.32
C VAL A 748 -25.86 -66.26 46.73
N ASP A 749 -26.66 -67.33 46.78
CA ASP A 749 -27.36 -67.88 47.96
C ASP A 749 -27.75 -69.32 47.54
N THR A 750 -26.76 -70.22 47.50
CA THR A 750 -26.82 -71.50 46.75
C THR A 750 -27.81 -72.51 47.35
N ASP A 751 -27.74 -72.85 48.64
CA ASP A 751 -28.74 -73.70 49.32
C ASP A 751 -30.11 -72.99 49.53
N GLY A 752 -30.09 -71.67 49.72
CA GLY A 752 -31.26 -70.83 49.99
C GLY A 752 -31.55 -70.50 51.47
N ASP A 753 -30.60 -70.63 52.39
CA ASP A 753 -30.70 -70.22 53.81
C ASP A 753 -30.99 -68.73 53.97
N SER A 754 -30.52 -67.90 53.02
CA SER A 754 -30.43 -66.43 53.08
C SER A 754 -29.23 -65.86 53.86
N ILE A 755 -28.15 -66.64 53.99
CA ILE A 755 -26.78 -66.12 53.96
C ILE A 755 -26.41 -65.90 52.46
N VAL A 756 -25.21 -65.42 52.16
CA VAL A 756 -24.65 -65.40 50.79
C VAL A 756 -23.38 -66.23 50.80
N ASP A 757 -23.07 -66.94 49.72
CA ASP A 757 -21.99 -67.94 49.67
C ASP A 757 -20.67 -67.40 50.28
N ALA A 758 -20.26 -66.18 49.94
CA ALA A 758 -19.09 -65.44 50.50
C ALA A 758 -19.15 -65.08 52.01
N LEU A 759 -20.12 -65.62 52.74
CA LEU A 759 -20.34 -65.49 54.19
C LEU A 759 -20.92 -66.78 54.82
N ASP A 760 -21.01 -67.88 54.07
CA ASP A 760 -21.37 -69.22 54.58
C ASP A 760 -20.14 -70.15 54.60
N THR A 761 -20.35 -71.41 55.02
CA THR A 761 -19.29 -72.39 55.33
C THR A 761 -19.65 -73.83 54.96
N ASP A 762 -20.75 -73.99 54.21
CA ASP A 762 -21.44 -75.24 53.80
C ASP A 762 -22.44 -74.86 52.67
N SER A 763 -21.93 -74.21 51.60
CA SER A 763 -22.71 -73.34 50.70
C SER A 763 -23.77 -74.04 49.82
N ASP A 764 -23.58 -75.32 49.49
CA ASP A 764 -24.59 -76.14 48.80
C ASP A 764 -25.45 -77.00 49.77
N SER A 765 -24.95 -77.25 50.99
CA SER A 765 -25.50 -78.12 52.03
C SER A 765 -25.54 -79.64 51.73
N ASP A 766 -24.60 -80.18 50.96
CA ASP A 766 -24.33 -81.61 50.82
C ASP A 766 -23.94 -82.26 52.16
N GLY A 767 -23.09 -81.59 52.94
CA GLY A 767 -22.58 -82.02 54.25
C GLY A 767 -21.08 -82.34 54.34
N TRP A 768 -20.29 -81.99 53.32
CA TRP A 768 -18.87 -81.70 53.41
C TRP A 768 -18.68 -80.27 53.97
N ALA A 769 -17.88 -79.37 53.36
CA ALA A 769 -17.76 -77.95 53.74
C ALA A 769 -16.68 -77.24 52.89
N ASP A 770 -16.94 -76.00 52.46
CA ASP A 770 -16.18 -75.23 51.48
C ASP A 770 -14.65 -75.26 51.74
N MET A 771 -14.25 -75.11 53.02
CA MET A 771 -12.82 -75.12 53.42
C MET A 771 -12.08 -76.47 53.29
N ASP A 772 -12.82 -77.58 53.28
CA ASP A 772 -12.32 -78.96 53.10
C ASP A 772 -12.59 -79.47 51.64
N GLU A 773 -13.28 -78.66 50.81
CA GLU A 773 -13.48 -78.83 49.35
C GLU A 773 -12.40 -78.08 48.56
N GLY A 774 -12.24 -76.79 48.83
CA GLY A 774 -11.26 -75.91 48.19
C GLY A 774 -11.82 -75.17 46.98
N SER A 775 -10.98 -75.00 45.96
CA SER A 775 -11.23 -74.15 44.78
C SER A 775 -11.35 -74.97 43.50
N GLU A 776 -11.78 -76.21 43.66
CA GLU A 776 -11.75 -77.26 42.66
C GLU A 776 -13.10 -77.33 41.92
N ASP A 777 -13.06 -77.83 40.68
CA ASP A 777 -14.16 -77.98 39.73
C ASP A 777 -13.89 -79.33 39.06
N THR A 778 -14.63 -80.37 39.45
CA THR A 778 -14.23 -81.77 39.27
C THR A 778 -14.74 -82.36 37.96
N ASP A 779 -16.02 -82.16 37.61
CA ASP A 779 -16.58 -82.58 36.31
C ASP A 779 -16.21 -81.63 35.14
N GLY A 780 -16.05 -80.34 35.42
CA GLY A 780 -15.78 -79.29 34.41
C GLY A 780 -17.02 -78.58 33.85
N ASP A 781 -18.18 -78.62 34.52
CA ASP A 781 -19.39 -77.83 34.22
C ASP A 781 -19.09 -76.32 34.31
N GLY A 782 -18.36 -75.92 35.35
CA GLY A 782 -18.02 -74.53 35.67
C GLY A 782 -18.73 -73.98 36.91
N ILE A 783 -19.53 -74.79 37.61
CA ILE A 783 -19.71 -74.69 39.06
C ILE A 783 -18.49 -75.37 39.72
N GLY A 784 -18.04 -74.88 40.87
CA GLY A 784 -16.97 -75.52 41.64
C GLY A 784 -17.56 -76.30 42.80
N ASN A 785 -16.85 -77.33 43.29
CA ASN A 785 -17.34 -78.34 44.23
C ASN A 785 -18.16 -77.73 45.40
N TRP A 786 -17.64 -76.69 46.04
CA TRP A 786 -18.27 -75.94 47.14
C TRP A 786 -19.65 -75.33 46.84
N ARG A 787 -20.13 -75.39 45.59
CA ARG A 787 -21.47 -74.97 45.16
C ARG A 787 -22.18 -76.02 44.27
N ASP A 788 -21.62 -77.23 44.10
CA ASP A 788 -22.24 -78.29 43.29
C ASP A 788 -22.55 -79.56 44.11
N ALA A 789 -23.81 -80.00 44.03
CA ALA A 789 -24.33 -81.12 44.79
C ALA A 789 -24.16 -82.48 44.06
N ASP A 790 -23.44 -82.52 42.93
CA ASP A 790 -23.30 -83.62 41.97
C ASP A 790 -21.84 -83.65 41.44
N ASP A 791 -20.86 -83.53 42.36
CA ASP A 791 -19.45 -83.13 42.21
C ASP A 791 -18.68 -83.62 40.95
N ASP A 792 -18.89 -84.88 40.54
CA ASP A 792 -18.16 -85.53 39.44
C ASP A 792 -18.95 -85.58 38.11
N GLY A 793 -20.21 -85.12 38.13
CA GLY A 793 -21.12 -85.03 36.99
C GLY A 793 -21.72 -86.36 36.51
N ASP A 794 -21.62 -87.47 37.26
CA ASP A 794 -22.19 -88.77 36.85
C ASP A 794 -23.74 -88.79 36.93
N GLY A 795 -24.31 -88.06 37.90
CA GLY A 795 -25.75 -87.96 38.19
C GLY A 795 -26.21 -88.61 39.52
N ILE A 796 -25.31 -88.90 40.46
CA ILE A 796 -25.53 -89.51 41.77
C ILE A 796 -25.00 -88.59 42.89
N LEU A 797 -25.63 -87.43 43.08
CA LEU A 797 -25.41 -86.45 44.17
C LEU A 797 -24.43 -86.84 45.29
N THR A 798 -23.38 -86.04 45.49
CA THR A 798 -22.29 -86.16 46.47
C THR A 798 -22.77 -86.69 47.84
N ALA A 799 -23.88 -86.14 48.33
CA ALA A 799 -24.49 -86.48 49.62
C ALA A 799 -25.13 -87.90 49.72
N GLU A 800 -25.54 -88.54 48.61
CA GLU A 800 -25.97 -89.96 48.60
C GLU A 800 -24.75 -90.89 48.62
N GLU A 801 -23.66 -90.52 47.96
CA GLU A 801 -22.42 -91.30 47.88
C GLU A 801 -21.62 -91.25 49.17
N ILE A 802 -21.41 -90.06 49.76
CA ILE A 802 -20.81 -89.90 51.10
C ILE A 802 -21.57 -90.78 52.12
N ALA A 803 -22.89 -90.91 51.96
CA ALA A 803 -23.74 -91.73 52.83
C ALA A 803 -23.60 -93.25 52.60
N ASP A 804 -23.44 -93.72 51.36
CA ASP A 804 -23.26 -95.14 51.05
C ASP A 804 -21.81 -95.62 51.22
N SER A 805 -20.84 -94.77 50.90
CA SER A 805 -19.40 -94.95 51.15
C SER A 805 -19.09 -95.30 52.62
N ALA A 806 -19.91 -94.81 53.55
CA ALA A 806 -19.86 -95.17 54.96
C ALA A 806 -20.07 -96.68 55.26
N ASN A 807 -20.53 -97.47 54.29
CA ASN A 807 -20.72 -98.93 54.37
C ASN A 807 -19.71 -99.71 53.51
N SER A 808 -19.47 -99.29 52.27
CA SER A 808 -18.63 -100.00 51.28
C SER A 808 -17.14 -99.67 51.44
N GLY A 809 -16.80 -98.39 51.46
CA GLY A 809 -15.46 -97.83 51.33
C GLY A 809 -15.56 -96.39 50.82
N PHE A 810 -14.53 -95.57 51.06
CA PHE A 810 -14.44 -94.17 50.61
C PHE A 810 -13.52 -94.00 49.38
N ASP A 811 -13.10 -95.12 48.80
CA ASP A 811 -12.02 -95.34 47.83
C ASP A 811 -12.10 -96.87 47.62
N VAL A 812 -12.85 -97.31 46.60
CA VAL A 812 -13.27 -98.73 46.45
C VAL A 812 -12.27 -99.55 45.63
N ASP A 813 -11.80 -99.06 44.48
CA ASP A 813 -10.76 -99.75 43.68
C ASP A 813 -9.34 -99.65 44.31
N GLY A 814 -9.01 -98.49 44.93
CA GLY A 814 -7.71 -98.18 45.51
C GLY A 814 -6.81 -97.21 44.72
N ASP A 815 -7.31 -96.47 43.73
CA ASP A 815 -6.54 -95.55 42.87
C ASP A 815 -6.13 -94.25 43.61
N THR A 816 -6.92 -93.82 44.61
CA THR A 816 -6.82 -92.63 45.49
C THR A 816 -7.75 -91.42 45.23
N TRP A 817 -8.68 -91.46 44.28
CA TRP A 817 -9.85 -90.58 44.33
C TRP A 817 -10.90 -91.10 45.36
N PRO A 818 -11.66 -90.22 46.05
CA PRO A 818 -12.88 -90.61 46.76
C PRO A 818 -14.00 -90.91 45.77
N ASN A 819 -14.88 -91.86 46.10
CA ASN A 819 -16.01 -92.25 45.22
C ASN A 819 -16.78 -91.04 44.65
N TRP A 820 -17.12 -90.07 45.51
CA TRP A 820 -17.88 -88.86 45.14
C TRP A 820 -17.11 -87.81 44.32
N LEU A 821 -15.93 -88.18 43.81
CA LEU A 821 -15.14 -87.43 42.84
C LEU A 821 -14.72 -88.34 41.67
N ASP A 822 -15.23 -89.57 41.55
CA ASP A 822 -14.68 -90.65 40.72
C ASP A 822 -15.74 -91.43 39.92
N THR A 823 -15.95 -90.99 38.68
CA THR A 823 -16.91 -91.51 37.68
C THR A 823 -16.79 -93.01 37.28
N ASP A 824 -15.90 -93.79 37.91
CA ASP A 824 -15.60 -95.23 37.68
C ASP A 824 -15.15 -95.85 39.04
N SER A 825 -15.93 -95.66 40.11
CA SER A 825 -15.54 -95.81 41.54
C SER A 825 -14.91 -97.16 41.94
N ASP A 826 -15.16 -98.23 41.19
CA ASP A 826 -14.59 -99.56 41.43
C ASP A 826 -13.55 -100.04 40.38
N GLY A 827 -13.26 -99.19 39.39
CA GLY A 827 -12.21 -99.38 38.38
C GLY A 827 -12.53 -100.42 37.30
N ASP A 828 -13.81 -100.69 37.07
CA ASP A 828 -14.36 -101.61 36.08
C ASP A 828 -14.17 -101.15 34.62
N SER A 829 -14.17 -99.83 34.38
CA SER A 829 -14.26 -99.16 33.07
C SER A 829 -15.65 -99.09 32.43
N LEU A 830 -16.72 -99.31 33.20
CA LEU A 830 -18.02 -98.67 32.96
C LEU A 830 -18.00 -97.28 33.61
N THR A 831 -19.13 -96.77 34.11
CA THR A 831 -19.21 -95.45 34.76
C THR A 831 -20.43 -95.42 35.66
N ASP A 832 -20.28 -94.92 36.86
CA ASP A 832 -21.23 -95.00 37.97
C ASP A 832 -22.67 -94.68 37.53
N GLY A 833 -22.88 -93.57 36.80
CA GLY A 833 -24.21 -93.10 36.36
C GLY A 833 -24.86 -93.93 35.24
N ALA A 834 -24.08 -94.81 34.57
CA ALA A 834 -24.57 -95.78 33.59
C ALA A 834 -25.09 -97.06 34.25
N GLU A 835 -24.48 -97.48 35.35
CA GLU A 835 -24.89 -98.59 36.20
C GLU A 835 -26.03 -98.20 37.16
N GLY A 836 -25.90 -96.98 37.69
CA GLY A 836 -26.79 -96.29 38.60
C GLY A 836 -26.80 -96.88 40.01
N THR A 837 -27.63 -96.28 40.87
CA THR A 837 -27.78 -96.63 42.29
C THR A 837 -28.55 -97.95 42.54
N GLY A 838 -28.32 -98.97 41.71
CA GLY A 838 -28.88 -100.32 41.79
C GLY A 838 -28.31 -101.20 42.92
N ASP A 839 -28.69 -102.47 42.89
CA ASP A 839 -28.27 -103.61 43.73
C ASP A 839 -28.83 -104.85 42.99
N SER A 840 -28.07 -105.34 42.00
CA SER A 840 -28.64 -106.18 40.92
C SER A 840 -28.59 -107.69 41.22
N ASP A 841 -27.52 -108.20 41.84
CA ASP A 841 -27.44 -109.56 42.38
C ASP A 841 -28.19 -109.71 43.73
N GLY A 842 -28.11 -108.70 44.61
CA GLY A 842 -28.66 -108.67 45.96
C GLY A 842 -27.66 -108.88 47.13
N ASP A 843 -26.35 -108.69 46.94
CA ASP A 843 -25.30 -108.73 47.97
C ASP A 843 -25.46 -107.61 49.00
N GLY A 844 -25.61 -106.37 48.51
CA GLY A 844 -25.73 -105.15 49.31
C GLY A 844 -24.65 -104.10 49.11
N ALA A 845 -23.78 -104.24 48.10
CA ALA A 845 -23.17 -103.10 47.43
C ALA A 845 -24.23 -102.31 46.60
N ARG A 846 -23.81 -101.20 45.98
CA ARG A 846 -24.54 -100.60 44.84
C ARG A 846 -23.88 -101.11 43.55
N ASN A 847 -24.57 -101.05 42.41
CA ASN A 847 -23.96 -101.45 41.13
C ASN A 847 -22.62 -100.71 40.90
N TYR A 848 -22.63 -99.37 41.01
CA TYR A 848 -21.46 -98.48 40.89
C TYR A 848 -20.32 -98.70 41.90
N LEU A 849 -20.40 -99.75 42.73
CA LEU A 849 -19.40 -100.12 43.74
C LEU A 849 -19.14 -101.65 43.74
N ASP A 850 -19.49 -102.37 42.66
CA ASP A 850 -19.35 -103.82 42.50
C ASP A 850 -19.23 -104.31 41.03
N ALA A 851 -18.00 -104.26 40.49
CA ALA A 851 -17.48 -104.63 39.16
C ALA A 851 -17.78 -106.04 38.55
N ASP A 852 -18.94 -106.64 38.84
CA ASP A 852 -19.60 -107.80 38.20
C ASP A 852 -21.07 -107.76 38.67
N SER A 853 -21.82 -106.69 38.32
CA SER A 853 -23.07 -106.23 38.98
C SER A 853 -24.15 -107.30 39.19
N ASP A 854 -24.11 -108.41 38.44
CA ASP A 854 -25.06 -109.52 38.54
C ASP A 854 -24.47 -110.93 38.79
N ASP A 855 -23.17 -111.03 39.11
CA ASP A 855 -22.41 -112.27 39.44
C ASP A 855 -22.47 -113.35 38.32
N ASP A 856 -22.47 -112.91 37.04
CA ASP A 856 -22.33 -113.77 35.84
C ASP A 856 -20.89 -114.32 35.72
N GLY A 857 -19.90 -113.50 36.10
CA GLY A 857 -18.48 -113.79 35.92
C GLY A 857 -17.83 -113.04 34.75
N ALA A 858 -18.41 -111.92 34.34
CA ALA A 858 -17.86 -110.93 33.42
C ALA A 858 -17.95 -109.56 34.10
N VAL A 859 -16.87 -108.77 34.02
CA VAL A 859 -16.86 -107.39 34.54
C VAL A 859 -17.67 -106.50 33.60
N ASP A 860 -18.36 -105.50 34.14
CA ASP A 860 -19.43 -104.76 33.50
C ASP A 860 -18.95 -104.02 32.24
N GLY A 861 -17.74 -103.44 32.29
CA GLY A 861 -17.07 -102.73 31.19
C GLY A 861 -16.59 -103.62 30.04
N GLU A 862 -16.60 -104.95 30.20
CA GLU A 862 -16.42 -105.93 29.12
C GLU A 862 -17.70 -106.74 28.82
N ASP A 863 -18.80 -106.51 29.54
CA ASP A 863 -20.11 -107.11 29.25
C ASP A 863 -21.00 -106.25 28.33
N CYS A 864 -21.96 -106.89 27.64
CA CYS A 864 -22.91 -106.20 26.76
C CYS A 864 -24.34 -106.07 27.33
N ALA A 865 -24.60 -106.53 28.57
CA ALA A 865 -25.84 -106.30 29.31
C ALA A 865 -25.67 -106.32 30.87
N PRO A 866 -24.80 -105.48 31.49
CA PRO A 866 -24.28 -105.63 32.88
C PRO A 866 -25.24 -105.86 34.07
N ILE A 867 -26.54 -105.66 33.87
CA ILE A 867 -27.59 -105.83 34.89
C ILE A 867 -28.55 -106.99 34.53
N ASN A 868 -28.07 -107.96 33.75
CA ASN A 868 -28.80 -109.11 33.21
C ASN A 868 -27.85 -110.27 32.76
N GLY A 869 -27.33 -111.06 33.72
CA GLY A 869 -26.54 -112.30 33.61
C GLY A 869 -27.21 -113.49 32.91
N ALA A 870 -27.58 -113.23 31.66
CA ALA A 870 -28.18 -114.13 30.70
C ALA A 870 -27.72 -113.82 29.25
N ILE A 871 -26.95 -112.74 29.09
CA ILE A 871 -26.25 -112.27 27.90
C ILE A 871 -24.86 -111.90 28.42
N SER A 872 -23.79 -112.51 27.90
CA SER A 872 -22.41 -112.16 28.27
C SER A 872 -21.39 -112.79 27.31
N PRO A 873 -20.12 -112.31 27.21
CA PRO A 873 -19.14 -112.70 26.18
C PRO A 873 -18.74 -114.19 26.09
N ASN A 874 -19.37 -115.07 26.88
CA ASN A 874 -19.16 -116.52 26.87
C ASN A 874 -20.48 -117.33 26.87
N ALA A 875 -21.61 -116.70 26.55
CA ALA A 875 -22.93 -117.32 26.48
C ALA A 875 -23.09 -118.24 25.25
N ALA A 876 -24.31 -118.32 24.66
CA ALA A 876 -24.54 -119.14 23.47
C ALA A 876 -25.79 -118.72 22.67
N GLU A 877 -25.58 -118.27 21.44
CA GLU A 877 -26.58 -117.81 20.46
C GLU A 877 -27.90 -118.60 20.35
N ILE A 878 -29.02 -117.86 20.38
CA ILE A 878 -30.40 -118.36 20.34
C ILE A 878 -31.06 -118.05 18.97
N CYS A 879 -30.49 -118.66 17.92
CA CYS A 879 -30.83 -118.39 16.51
C CYS A 879 -32.33 -118.09 16.21
N GLY A 880 -32.63 -116.84 15.93
CA GLY A 880 -33.88 -116.32 15.38
C GLY A 880 -34.71 -115.45 16.33
N ASP A 881 -34.17 -115.03 17.48
CA ASP A 881 -34.78 -113.97 18.31
C ASP A 881 -34.25 -112.55 17.99
N GLY A 882 -33.00 -112.44 17.51
CA GLY A 882 -32.39 -111.21 17.04
C GLY A 882 -31.65 -110.41 18.11
N THR A 883 -31.27 -111.05 19.22
CA THR A 883 -30.34 -110.53 20.23
C THR A 883 -28.96 -111.17 20.02
N ASP A 884 -27.89 -110.37 20.10
CA ASP A 884 -26.52 -110.86 20.25
C ASP A 884 -26.39 -111.40 21.69
N ASN A 885 -26.25 -112.72 21.86
CA ASN A 885 -26.23 -113.34 23.19
C ASN A 885 -24.82 -113.49 23.76
N ASP A 886 -23.81 -113.73 22.91
CA ASP A 886 -22.41 -113.95 23.31
C ASP A 886 -21.46 -112.78 22.98
N CYS A 887 -22.04 -111.58 22.76
CA CYS A 887 -21.38 -110.29 22.59
C CYS A 887 -20.31 -110.26 21.47
N ASP A 888 -20.46 -111.12 20.45
CA ASP A 888 -19.54 -111.24 19.29
C ASP A 888 -19.58 -109.99 18.37
N GLY A 889 -20.64 -109.19 18.46
CA GLY A 889 -20.95 -108.08 17.55
C GLY A 889 -21.73 -108.53 16.30
N SER A 890 -22.28 -109.75 16.34
CA SER A 890 -23.06 -110.39 15.28
C SER A 890 -24.47 -110.75 15.78
N THR A 891 -25.27 -111.43 14.96
CA THR A 891 -26.64 -111.89 15.33
C THR A 891 -27.03 -113.03 14.39
N ASP A 892 -27.51 -114.15 14.95
CA ASP A 892 -28.02 -115.33 14.21
C ASP A 892 -27.00 -116.02 13.27
N GLU A 893 -25.69 -115.87 13.48
CA GLU A 893 -24.65 -116.45 12.61
C GLU A 893 -24.44 -117.98 12.77
N ASP A 894 -23.42 -118.49 12.08
CA ASP A 894 -23.19 -119.90 11.73
C ASP A 894 -24.40 -120.67 11.07
N CYS A 895 -25.48 -119.96 10.71
CA CYS A 895 -26.67 -120.47 10.02
C CYS A 895 -26.50 -120.57 8.48
N PHE A 896 -26.75 -121.74 7.85
CA PHE A 896 -26.29 -122.00 6.46
C PHE A 896 -27.21 -122.82 5.50
N CYS A 897 -27.37 -122.41 4.22
CA CYS A 897 -27.92 -123.22 3.09
C CYS A 897 -27.55 -122.68 1.65
N PRO A 898 -27.65 -123.47 0.53
CA PRO A 898 -26.75 -123.29 -0.64
C PRO A 898 -27.30 -123.16 -2.10
N ASN A 899 -26.43 -122.65 -3.00
CA ASN A 899 -26.46 -122.52 -4.50
C ASN A 899 -27.32 -121.36 -5.10
N GLY A 900 -27.01 -120.67 -6.21
CA GLY A 900 -25.94 -120.69 -7.26
C GLY A 900 -26.52 -120.26 -8.65
N ASP A 901 -25.84 -119.79 -9.71
CA ASP A 901 -24.42 -119.54 -10.06
C ASP A 901 -24.32 -118.77 -11.45
N VAL A 902 -23.13 -118.24 -11.83
CA VAL A 902 -22.66 -117.74 -13.18
C VAL A 902 -22.95 -116.28 -13.63
N THR A 903 -21.95 -115.68 -14.32
CA THR A 903 -21.78 -114.23 -14.65
C THR A 903 -21.25 -113.94 -16.09
N VAL A 904 -20.88 -112.67 -16.37
CA VAL A 904 -19.86 -112.14 -17.35
C VAL A 904 -20.35 -111.23 -18.52
N ASP A 905 -19.84 -109.99 -18.49
CA ASP A 905 -19.57 -108.95 -19.51
C ASP A 905 -20.42 -108.76 -20.79
N GLY A 906 -20.80 -107.49 -21.02
CA GLY A 906 -21.20 -107.01 -22.35
C GLY A 906 -21.86 -105.62 -22.41
N ILE A 907 -21.34 -104.61 -21.69
CA ILE A 907 -21.86 -103.22 -21.55
C ILE A 907 -23.27 -103.00 -22.14
N VAL A 908 -24.28 -103.39 -21.36
CA VAL A 908 -25.67 -102.93 -21.50
C VAL A 908 -26.09 -102.39 -20.14
N ASN A 909 -26.46 -101.12 -20.11
CA ASN A 909 -27.09 -100.50 -18.95
C ASN A 909 -28.56 -100.92 -18.90
N VAL A 910 -29.03 -101.57 -17.82
CA VAL A 910 -30.43 -101.63 -17.32
C VAL A 910 -30.52 -102.60 -16.12
N VAL A 911 -30.63 -102.03 -14.90
CA VAL A 911 -31.02 -102.61 -13.57
C VAL A 911 -30.30 -103.89 -13.06
N ASP A 912 -30.20 -104.16 -11.76
CA ASP A 912 -30.84 -103.56 -10.57
C ASP A 912 -29.92 -103.62 -9.32
N VAL A 913 -30.51 -103.39 -8.14
CA VAL A 913 -30.08 -103.69 -6.75
C VAL A 913 -29.72 -102.46 -5.91
N GLN A 914 -30.77 -101.92 -5.28
CA GLN A 914 -30.93 -101.56 -3.86
C GLN A 914 -29.76 -101.02 -3.01
N CYS A 915 -30.15 -100.16 -2.05
CA CYS A 915 -29.39 -99.64 -0.91
C CYS A 915 -28.24 -98.65 -1.22
N MET A 916 -28.55 -97.35 -1.13
CA MET A 916 -27.95 -96.39 -0.17
C MET A 916 -28.36 -94.94 -0.52
N THR A 917 -28.52 -94.09 0.51
CA THR A 917 -28.68 -92.62 0.37
C THR A 917 -28.06 -91.88 1.55
N LEU A 918 -27.04 -91.07 1.27
CA LEU A 918 -26.29 -90.13 2.14
C LEU A 918 -25.68 -89.06 1.20
N VAL A 919 -25.34 -87.81 1.57
CA VAL A 919 -25.82 -86.88 2.63
C VAL A 919 -25.25 -85.46 2.31
N SER A 920 -25.90 -84.37 2.80
CA SER A 920 -25.35 -83.00 3.07
C SER A 920 -24.67 -82.17 1.92
N LEU A 921 -24.31 -80.86 2.01
CA LEU A 921 -24.62 -79.70 2.91
C LEU A 921 -24.38 -78.33 2.18
N SER A 922 -24.95 -77.20 2.69
CA SER A 922 -24.48 -75.75 2.67
C SER A 922 -24.06 -75.01 1.35
N TYR A 923 -23.98 -73.66 1.18
CA TYR A 923 -24.40 -72.39 1.87
C TYR A 923 -24.47 -71.19 0.85
N LEU A 924 -24.89 -69.96 1.28
CA LEU A 924 -24.61 -68.57 0.78
C LEU A 924 -25.75 -67.70 0.13
N THR A 925 -25.74 -66.37 0.43
CA THR A 925 -26.50 -65.25 -0.21
C THR A 925 -25.86 -63.85 0.06
N GLU A 926 -26.17 -62.80 -0.74
CA GLU A 926 -25.54 -61.45 -0.68
C GLU A 926 -26.51 -60.22 -0.70
N SER A 927 -26.09 -59.06 -0.15
CA SER A 927 -26.24 -57.68 -0.72
C SER A 927 -27.62 -56.89 -0.60
N PRO A 928 -27.78 -55.59 -1.03
CA PRO A 928 -28.25 -54.51 -0.12
C PRO A 928 -29.20 -53.37 -0.69
N LEU A 929 -29.36 -52.25 0.05
CA LEU A 929 -29.81 -50.86 -0.36
C LEU A 929 -31.36 -50.52 -0.38
N PRO A 930 -31.87 -49.31 -0.79
CA PRO A 930 -32.70 -48.45 0.10
C PRO A 930 -33.96 -47.75 -0.55
N ILE A 931 -34.55 -46.76 0.13
CA ILE A 931 -35.76 -45.94 -0.22
C ILE A 931 -35.51 -44.49 0.34
N CYS A 932 -35.97 -43.31 -0.17
CA CYS A 932 -37.18 -42.91 -0.91
C CYS A 932 -37.06 -41.65 -1.86
N LEU A 933 -38.00 -41.63 -2.82
CA LEU A 933 -38.74 -40.59 -3.59
C LEU A 933 -38.84 -39.11 -3.08
N GLY A 934 -39.14 -38.08 -3.90
CA GLY A 934 -39.42 -38.03 -5.36
C GLY A 934 -39.87 -36.63 -5.92
N GLY A 935 -39.89 -36.45 -7.26
CA GLY A 935 -40.18 -35.18 -7.99
C GLY A 935 -41.68 -34.87 -8.30
N PRO A 936 -42.05 -34.08 -9.36
CA PRO A 936 -41.77 -34.47 -10.77
C PRO A 936 -41.76 -33.40 -11.93
N ALA A 937 -41.13 -33.78 -13.06
CA ALA A 937 -41.52 -33.55 -14.49
C ALA A 937 -41.64 -32.13 -15.11
N SER A 938 -41.48 -31.90 -16.44
CA SER A 938 -41.13 -32.73 -17.63
C SER A 938 -40.34 -31.87 -18.66
N VAL A 939 -39.50 -32.34 -19.60
CA VAL A 939 -39.21 -33.65 -20.27
C VAL A 939 -39.91 -33.93 -21.61
N ALA A 940 -39.08 -34.22 -22.62
CA ALA A 940 -39.25 -34.97 -23.88
C ALA A 940 -37.82 -35.10 -24.50
N ASP A 941 -37.39 -36.06 -25.33
CA ASP A 941 -37.89 -37.34 -25.86
C ASP A 941 -36.65 -38.06 -26.48
N LEU A 942 -36.45 -39.39 -26.54
CA LEU A 942 -37.15 -40.57 -25.99
C LEU A 942 -36.21 -41.81 -26.10
N ASN A 943 -36.54 -42.91 -25.42
CA ASN A 943 -35.96 -44.28 -25.45
C ASN A 943 -34.64 -44.52 -24.66
N CYS A 944 -34.44 -45.60 -23.86
CA CYS A 944 -35.01 -46.97 -23.74
C CYS A 944 -34.45 -48.04 -24.72
N ASP A 945 -34.16 -49.29 -24.33
CA ASP A 945 -34.09 -49.96 -23.01
C ASP A 945 -33.18 -51.21 -23.10
N ASN A 946 -32.54 -51.61 -21.99
CA ASN A 946 -32.68 -52.94 -21.35
C ASN A 946 -31.56 -53.23 -20.34
N ALA A 947 -31.91 -53.90 -19.24
CA ALA A 947 -30.96 -54.47 -18.27
C ALA A 947 -31.43 -55.86 -17.81
N VAL A 948 -30.50 -56.82 -17.77
CA VAL A 948 -30.57 -58.11 -17.03
C VAL A 948 -29.12 -58.47 -16.67
N ASN A 949 -28.88 -59.06 -15.50
CA ASN A 949 -27.55 -59.44 -14.98
C ASN A 949 -27.65 -60.77 -14.21
N ILE A 950 -26.61 -61.62 -14.18
CA ILE A 950 -26.44 -62.78 -13.24
C ILE A 950 -25.05 -63.48 -13.37
N SER A 951 -24.37 -63.61 -12.22
CA SER A 951 -23.48 -64.67 -11.66
C SER A 951 -22.10 -65.15 -12.22
N ASP A 952 -21.26 -65.60 -11.26
CA ASP A 952 -20.24 -66.70 -11.22
C ASP A 952 -18.76 -66.55 -11.71
N VAL A 953 -17.89 -66.04 -10.80
CA VAL A 953 -16.84 -66.77 -10.02
C VAL A 953 -15.75 -67.71 -10.67
N LEU A 954 -14.47 -67.29 -10.49
CA LEU A 954 -13.15 -68.00 -10.32
C LEU A 954 -12.49 -69.00 -11.34
N ILE A 955 -11.16 -68.78 -11.55
CA ILE A 955 -10.02 -69.73 -11.79
C ILE A 955 -10.03 -70.56 -13.12
N ASP A 956 -9.00 -70.66 -13.99
CA ASP A 956 -7.52 -70.83 -13.82
C ASP A 956 -6.67 -70.46 -15.10
N ILE A 957 -5.35 -70.74 -15.07
CA ILE A 957 -4.35 -70.99 -16.14
C ILE A 957 -3.52 -69.83 -16.75
N GLY A 958 -2.53 -69.32 -15.99
CA GLY A 958 -1.09 -69.59 -16.23
C GLY A 958 -0.23 -68.87 -17.32
N PHE A 959 0.95 -68.39 -16.87
CA PHE A 959 2.27 -68.32 -17.59
C PHE A 959 2.43 -67.37 -18.82
N THR A 960 3.53 -66.62 -19.09
CA THR A 960 4.96 -66.68 -18.65
C THR A 960 5.71 -65.32 -18.80
N LEU A 961 6.59 -64.96 -17.84
CA LEU A 961 7.86 -64.15 -17.86
C LEU A 961 8.13 -63.11 -18.99
N LYS A 962 8.72 -61.93 -18.70
CA LYS A 962 10.12 -61.82 -18.21
C LYS A 962 10.54 -60.52 -17.48
N ASN A 963 11.13 -60.72 -16.30
CA ASN A 963 12.17 -59.91 -15.63
C ASN A 963 13.50 -59.90 -16.43
N PRO A 964 14.62 -59.20 -16.06
CA PRO A 964 15.07 -58.76 -14.71
C PRO A 964 15.66 -57.30 -14.65
N LEU A 965 16.25 -56.73 -13.57
CA LEU A 965 16.69 -57.16 -12.20
C LEU A 965 16.94 -55.93 -11.27
N SER A 966 16.67 -56.04 -9.95
CA SER A 966 17.41 -55.50 -8.75
C SER A 966 17.85 -54.01 -8.64
N LEU A 967 17.90 -53.35 -7.46
CA LEU A 967 17.48 -53.67 -6.07
C LEU A 967 17.36 -52.34 -5.26
N GLU A 968 16.78 -52.37 -4.06
CA GLU A 968 16.93 -51.33 -3.03
C GLU A 968 18.34 -51.30 -2.38
N LEU A 969 18.71 -50.18 -1.76
CA LEU A 969 18.86 -50.10 -0.28
C LEU A 969 19.21 -48.67 0.21
N ASP A 970 19.08 -48.49 1.53
CA ASP A 970 19.02 -47.24 2.29
C ASP A 970 20.34 -46.51 2.58
N ALA A 971 20.14 -45.35 3.22
CA ALA A 971 20.96 -44.76 4.30
C ALA A 971 21.95 -43.62 3.95
N ASN A 972 21.53 -42.44 4.40
CA ASN A 972 22.27 -41.47 5.21
C ASN A 972 23.45 -40.63 4.67
N GLN A 973 23.54 -39.47 5.34
CA GLN A 973 24.67 -38.59 5.58
C GLN A 973 25.14 -37.57 4.51
N ASP A 974 25.07 -36.32 4.98
CA ASP A 974 26.15 -35.32 4.95
C ASP A 974 26.50 -34.62 3.62
N SER A 975 25.73 -33.55 3.42
CA SER A 975 26.27 -32.17 3.56
C SER A 975 26.88 -31.44 2.35
N CYS A 976 27.03 -30.14 2.58
CA CYS A 976 27.96 -29.18 1.98
C CYS A 976 27.66 -28.59 0.58
N VAL A 977 27.15 -27.34 0.65
CA VAL A 977 27.82 -26.11 0.17
C VAL A 977 27.55 -25.63 -1.28
N ASP A 978 26.99 -24.42 -1.31
CA ASP A 978 27.10 -23.30 -2.27
C ASP A 978 26.82 -23.49 -3.78
N ALA A 979 25.61 -23.03 -4.14
CA ALA A 979 25.41 -21.75 -4.86
C ALA A 979 26.45 -21.26 -5.89
N CYS A 980 25.99 -21.02 -7.13
CA CYS A 980 26.20 -19.74 -7.85
C CYS A 980 25.47 -19.68 -9.22
N GLN A 981 24.26 -19.13 -9.24
CA GLN A 981 23.84 -17.92 -10.01
C GLN A 981 22.33 -17.86 -10.29
#